data_AF-A0A7Y3F106-F1
#
_entry.id   AF-A0A7Y3F106-F1
#
_cell.length_a   1.000
_cell.length_b   1.000
_cell.length_c   1.000
_cell.angle_alpha   90.00
_cell.angle_beta   90.00
_cell.angle_gamma   90.00
#
_symmetry.space_group_name_H-M   'P 1'
#
loop_
_entity.id
_entity.type
_entity.pdbx_description
1 polymer ?
#
loop_
_entity_poly.entity_id
_entity_poly.type
_entity_poly.pdbx_seq_one_letter_code
_entity_poly.pdbx_strand_id
1 'polypeptide(L)'
;MLTVSVYAAETVPTEVQMPGTQQGEVINLESPDKCDNCHEGYNDADSVGEPQDEPVTGWRGAGMGNAGRDAIFWATLAVSEQDFDGSGDLCIRCHSTSGWYGDRSTPTDGSGLAASDDDGVDCDTCHSMTNQNNTEHLGVMNPPFIANCADDPVTPAGTCESPSEAYYGSGMLSLWDGTDKLGPYAESAATHSFMQSEFHRDVDFCGSCHDVSNPAVGDLAPNHGTQIGAPAVISSGGNLGGPVEDKAAFNNPAYAYGVIERTFSEYKAGAFPTTRVGDFNSLPDELKLAGGSLEVTYQAALIAAEVAEEHGGIAGDYADGTARFFSCQSCHMRPVKSKGANKTAAEIRDDLPSHDHTGGNYWFADITRYQDDNDTLRFGGGLDAIQIAALELGQQRAVEHLNQAASLKVIDNTLKVINLTGHKLITGYPEGRRMWVNIKWYDSGNTLLREDGAYGPIGATVSNPSGGLDVNVESILDLDGANTRIYEAHYSVTRAWAQTIQALHGSNFALNYDRYSGNVVCTVGDFLLDDEDPGKKDACKGDFVDTFHFTLNNHVSMDNRIPPYGMQYDIARKRNILPVPEDQYGGAGSGSTYNYWDEITLNPPAGAHHANIELLYQGTSWEYIQFLYLANDQQNEFLGQEGVNMLDAWLNAVTAMDPSQRTMVAPIVMASAEWLVDSVNVPPSCNIDEPAGEVEIQAGSQISYSGTASDSDGSIASYTWSFAGGEPASANVEDPGQVNYPEAGTYTTSFSATDNSGASCEPASVTITVIARPAEIFADGFEGG
;
A
#
# COMPACT_ATOMS: atom_id res chain seq x y z
N MET A 1 -2.24 -28.77 39.49
CA MET A 1 -3.66 -28.67 39.11
C MET A 1 -4.12 -27.26 39.43
N LEU A 2 -3.94 -26.36 38.47
CA LEU A 2 -4.58 -25.06 38.40
C LEU A 2 -5.06 -25.01 36.95
N THR A 3 -6.27 -25.50 36.73
CA THR A 3 -6.95 -25.52 35.44
C THR A 3 -8.17 -24.63 35.60
N VAL A 4 -7.95 -23.34 35.40
CA VAL A 4 -8.90 -22.44 34.77
C VAL A 4 -8.02 -21.67 33.81
N SER A 5 -7.94 -22.12 32.54
CA SER A 5 -7.34 -21.29 31.50
C SER A 5 -8.31 -20.13 31.30
N VAL A 6 -8.00 -18.99 31.89
CA VAL A 6 -8.65 -17.74 31.51
C VAL A 6 -7.93 -17.34 30.23
N TYR A 7 -8.65 -17.23 29.11
CA TYR A 7 -8.13 -16.80 27.80
C TYR A 7 -8.48 -15.33 27.59
N ALA A 8 -8.17 -14.51 28.59
CA ALA A 8 -8.58 -13.11 28.71
C ALA A 8 -7.84 -12.53 29.91
N ALA A 9 -6.63 -12.04 29.69
CA ALA A 9 -5.82 -11.49 30.77
C ALA A 9 -6.52 -10.29 31.41
N GLU A 10 -6.71 -10.35 32.73
CA GLU A 10 -7.17 -9.24 33.58
C GLU A 10 -6.04 -8.25 33.91
N THR A 11 -4.82 -8.60 33.53
CA THR A 11 -3.63 -7.76 33.70
C THR A 11 -2.71 -8.04 32.53
N VAL A 12 -2.44 -7.01 31.74
CA VAL A 12 -1.61 -7.11 30.54
C VAL A 12 -0.20 -7.57 30.92
N PRO A 13 0.32 -8.68 30.35
CA PRO A 13 1.69 -9.12 30.58
C PRO A 13 2.71 -8.06 30.17
N THR A 14 3.83 -8.00 30.88
CA THR A 14 4.92 -7.06 30.60
C THR A 14 5.51 -7.22 29.19
N GLU A 15 5.39 -8.41 28.60
CA GLU A 15 5.82 -8.74 27.24
C GLU A 15 4.92 -8.14 26.17
N VAL A 16 3.69 -7.75 26.53
CA VAL A 16 2.70 -7.15 25.61
C VAL A 16 2.62 -5.64 25.78
N GLN A 17 2.96 -5.12 26.97
CA GLN A 17 2.96 -3.68 27.23
C GLN A 17 3.91 -2.93 26.27
N MET A 18 3.50 -1.71 25.89
CA MET A 18 4.17 -0.89 24.88
C MET A 18 4.28 0.57 25.37
N PRO A 19 5.33 1.32 24.98
CA PRO A 19 5.48 2.72 25.39
C PRO A 19 4.47 3.66 24.72
N GLY A 20 4.49 4.94 25.11
CA GLY A 20 3.54 5.98 24.68
C GLY A 20 2.58 6.35 25.80
N THR A 21 1.57 7.17 25.48
CA THR A 21 0.45 7.45 26.39
C THR A 21 -0.18 6.13 26.85
N GLN A 22 -0.42 6.00 28.16
CA GLN A 22 -1.03 4.83 28.76
C GLN A 22 -2.51 5.06 29.09
N GLN A 23 -3.19 3.95 29.39
CA GLN A 23 -4.60 3.96 29.77
C GLN A 23 -4.84 4.85 31.00
N GLY A 24 -5.90 5.65 30.95
CA GLY A 24 -6.28 6.58 32.02
C GLY A 24 -5.43 7.84 32.14
N GLU A 25 -4.39 8.02 31.31
CA GLU A 25 -3.56 9.23 31.32
C GLU A 25 -4.20 10.40 30.57
N VAL A 26 -4.95 10.09 29.51
CA VAL A 26 -5.77 11.03 28.72
C VAL A 26 -7.21 10.56 28.75
N ILE A 27 -8.07 11.31 29.43
CA ILE A 27 -9.45 10.90 29.78
C ILE A 27 -10.54 11.77 29.13
N ASN A 28 -10.14 12.72 28.30
CA ASN A 28 -11.00 13.72 27.66
C ASN A 28 -11.31 13.38 26.20
N LEU A 29 -11.17 12.11 25.80
CA LEU A 29 -11.60 11.61 24.49
C LEU A 29 -13.13 11.49 24.48
N GLU A 30 -13.75 12.14 23.51
CA GLU A 30 -15.20 12.19 23.32
C GLU A 30 -15.62 11.29 22.15
N SER A 31 -16.83 10.75 22.23
CA SER A 31 -17.40 9.95 21.14
C SER A 31 -17.51 10.78 19.84
N PRO A 32 -17.22 10.18 18.68
CA PRO A 32 -17.40 10.79 17.36
C PRO A 32 -18.78 11.43 17.14
N ASP A 33 -19.86 10.88 17.71
CA ASP A 33 -21.21 11.44 17.65
C ASP A 33 -21.29 12.93 18.07
N LYS A 34 -20.38 13.38 18.94
CA LYS A 34 -20.31 14.79 19.33
C LYS A 34 -19.83 15.67 18.17
N CYS A 35 -18.85 15.18 17.40
CA CYS A 35 -18.28 15.83 16.23
C CYS A 35 -19.29 15.89 15.07
N ASP A 36 -20.07 14.84 14.87
CA ASP A 36 -21.07 14.70 13.79
C ASP A 36 -22.05 15.86 13.70
N ASN A 37 -22.49 16.36 14.86
CA ASN A 37 -23.39 17.52 14.96
C ASN A 37 -22.89 18.75 14.19
N CYS A 38 -21.59 18.85 13.95
CA CYS A 38 -20.96 19.95 13.23
C CYS A 38 -20.22 19.50 11.96
N HIS A 39 -19.73 18.27 11.92
CA HIS A 39 -18.83 17.77 10.87
C HIS A 39 -19.53 16.83 9.87
N GLU A 40 -20.86 16.73 9.93
CA GLU A 40 -21.71 15.98 8.99
C GLU A 40 -22.96 16.77 8.51
N GLY A 41 -23.51 16.39 7.36
CA GLY A 41 -24.86 16.66 6.89
C GLY A 41 -25.06 18.03 6.23
N TYR A 42 -24.04 18.57 5.57
CA TYR A 42 -24.03 19.90 4.95
C TYR A 42 -23.57 19.95 3.50
N ASN A 43 -23.06 18.86 2.95
CA ASN A 43 -22.71 18.65 1.56
C ASN A 43 -23.78 17.79 0.89
N ASP A 44 -24.96 18.36 0.65
CA ASP A 44 -25.98 17.77 -0.23
C ASP A 44 -25.72 18.18 -1.70
N ALA A 45 -26.42 17.55 -2.65
CA ALA A 45 -26.23 17.76 -4.10
C ALA A 45 -26.39 19.23 -4.60
N ASP A 46 -26.78 20.17 -3.73
CA ASP A 46 -26.97 21.60 -4.02
C ASP A 46 -25.93 22.52 -3.31
N SER A 47 -24.87 21.95 -2.72
CA SER A 47 -23.85 22.65 -1.94
C SER A 47 -22.44 22.59 -2.57
N VAL A 48 -21.44 23.24 -1.97
CA VAL A 48 -20.05 23.21 -2.48
C VAL A 48 -19.37 21.96 -1.94
N GLY A 49 -19.38 20.88 -2.72
CA GLY A 49 -18.71 19.62 -2.40
C GLY A 49 -19.62 18.42 -2.56
N GLU A 50 -19.01 17.24 -2.59
CA GLU A 50 -19.72 15.95 -2.55
C GLU A 50 -19.92 15.51 -1.09
N PRO A 51 -20.89 14.63 -0.77
CA PRO A 51 -21.12 14.15 0.59
C PRO A 51 -19.86 13.59 1.28
N GLN A 52 -18.99 12.90 0.54
CA GLN A 52 -17.73 12.34 1.04
C GLN A 52 -16.64 13.37 1.36
N ASP A 53 -16.82 14.64 0.97
CA ASP A 53 -15.91 15.72 1.34
C ASP A 53 -16.14 16.19 2.78
N GLU A 54 -17.23 15.75 3.42
CA GLU A 54 -17.45 15.92 4.85
C GLU A 54 -16.54 14.98 5.64
N PRO A 55 -15.88 15.46 6.72
CA PRO A 55 -15.00 14.63 7.53
C PRO A 55 -15.68 13.35 8.04
N VAL A 56 -16.92 13.44 8.51
CA VAL A 56 -17.60 12.31 9.16
C VAL A 56 -18.02 11.26 8.14
N THR A 57 -18.59 11.64 7.00
CA THR A 57 -19.01 10.68 5.97
C THR A 57 -17.82 9.92 5.38
N GLY A 58 -16.70 10.62 5.14
CA GLY A 58 -15.45 9.98 4.74
C GLY A 58 -14.99 8.93 5.75
N TRP A 59 -14.87 9.35 7.02
CA TRP A 59 -14.34 8.53 8.11
C TRP A 59 -15.25 7.35 8.47
N ARG A 60 -16.57 7.56 8.55
CA ARG A 60 -17.57 6.50 8.79
C ARG A 60 -17.60 5.45 7.69
N GLY A 61 -17.16 5.78 6.48
CA GLY A 61 -17.00 4.81 5.38
C GLY A 61 -15.68 4.06 5.39
N ALA A 62 -14.69 4.52 6.16
CA ALA A 62 -13.35 3.95 6.19
C ALA A 62 -13.25 2.75 7.12
N GLY A 63 -12.21 1.93 6.93
CA GLY A 63 -11.85 0.88 7.88
C GLY A 63 -11.45 1.43 9.26
N MET A 64 -10.91 2.65 9.34
CA MET A 64 -10.52 3.27 10.61
C MET A 64 -11.73 3.56 11.51
N GLY A 65 -12.77 4.22 10.98
CA GLY A 65 -14.01 4.50 11.72
C GLY A 65 -14.89 3.27 11.99
N ASN A 66 -14.48 2.10 11.49
CA ASN A 66 -15.16 0.83 11.74
C ASN A 66 -14.20 -0.26 12.25
N ALA A 67 -13.03 0.10 12.75
CA ALA A 67 -12.02 -0.87 13.15
C ALA A 67 -12.51 -1.79 14.29
N GLY A 68 -13.40 -1.28 15.14
CA GLY A 68 -14.07 -2.05 16.20
C GLY A 68 -15.20 -2.95 15.69
N ARG A 69 -15.67 -2.76 14.45
CA ARG A 69 -16.69 -3.60 13.78
C ARG A 69 -16.09 -4.64 12.84
N ASP A 70 -14.76 -4.72 12.75
CA ASP A 70 -14.07 -5.61 11.81
C ASP A 70 -14.12 -7.08 12.26
N ALA A 71 -14.83 -7.90 11.49
CA ALA A 71 -14.98 -9.32 11.73
C ALA A 71 -13.66 -10.10 11.62
N ILE A 72 -12.73 -9.67 10.75
CA ILE A 72 -11.38 -10.27 10.71
C ILE A 72 -10.62 -9.94 11.98
N PHE A 73 -10.72 -8.71 12.48
CA PHE A 73 -10.10 -8.33 13.75
C PHE A 73 -10.60 -9.23 14.88
N TRP A 74 -11.91 -9.40 15.06
CA TRP A 74 -12.46 -10.21 16.15
C TRP A 74 -12.11 -11.70 16.03
N ALA A 75 -12.13 -12.27 14.82
CA ALA A 75 -11.72 -13.65 14.60
C ALA A 75 -10.22 -13.87 14.83
N THR A 76 -9.38 -12.89 14.43
CA THR A 76 -7.93 -12.92 14.66
C THR A 76 -7.59 -12.72 16.12
N LEU A 77 -8.30 -11.83 16.82
CA LEU A 77 -8.18 -11.59 18.25
C LEU A 77 -8.50 -12.86 19.04
N ALA A 78 -9.53 -13.61 18.64
CA ALA A 78 -9.89 -14.88 19.27
C ALA A 78 -8.73 -15.88 19.27
N VAL A 79 -8.06 -16.03 18.12
CA VAL A 79 -6.89 -16.91 17.99
C VAL A 79 -5.66 -16.31 18.68
N SER A 80 -5.44 -15.00 18.57
CA SER A 80 -4.28 -14.33 19.16
C SER A 80 -4.27 -14.43 20.68
N GLU A 81 -5.41 -14.11 21.32
CA GLU A 81 -5.58 -14.12 22.77
C GLU A 81 -5.50 -15.56 23.33
N GLN A 82 -5.97 -16.56 22.58
CA GLN A 82 -5.82 -17.96 22.99
C GLN A 82 -4.36 -18.45 22.90
N ASP A 83 -3.61 -17.97 21.91
CA ASP A 83 -2.24 -18.36 21.62
C ASP A 83 -1.25 -17.68 22.58
N PHE A 84 -1.55 -16.46 22.99
CA PHE A 84 -0.81 -15.75 24.03
C PHE A 84 -1.76 -14.86 24.83
N ASP A 85 -2.12 -15.31 26.03
CA ASP A 85 -3.01 -14.61 26.97
C ASP A 85 -2.46 -13.19 27.24
N GLY A 86 -3.29 -12.18 27.01
CA GLY A 86 -2.96 -10.77 27.10
C GLY A 86 -2.56 -10.10 25.79
N SER A 87 -2.31 -10.85 24.71
CA SER A 87 -1.94 -10.28 23.41
C SER A 87 -3.04 -9.41 22.79
N GLY A 88 -4.29 -9.62 23.18
CA GLY A 88 -5.42 -8.83 22.73
C GLY A 88 -5.34 -7.36 23.11
N ASP A 89 -4.59 -7.01 24.16
CA ASP A 89 -4.31 -5.60 24.50
C ASP A 89 -3.67 -4.83 23.32
N LEU A 90 -2.72 -5.48 22.62
CA LEU A 90 -2.06 -4.90 21.44
C LEU A 90 -3.07 -4.63 20.32
N CYS A 91 -3.99 -5.57 20.09
CA CYS A 91 -4.99 -5.45 19.03
C CYS A 91 -6.00 -4.35 19.35
N ILE A 92 -6.55 -4.35 20.58
CA ILE A 92 -7.55 -3.37 21.03
C ILE A 92 -6.98 -1.94 20.99
N ARG A 93 -5.69 -1.77 21.31
CA ARG A 93 -5.01 -0.46 21.22
C ARG A 93 -5.14 0.21 19.85
N CYS A 94 -5.18 -0.58 18.77
CA CYS A 94 -5.29 -0.07 17.41
C CYS A 94 -6.73 -0.10 16.87
N HIS A 95 -7.54 -1.08 17.31
CA HIS A 95 -8.89 -1.31 16.79
C HIS A 95 -10.01 -0.65 17.61
N SER A 96 -9.71 -0.12 18.80
CA SER A 96 -10.65 0.61 19.66
C SER A 96 -9.88 1.60 20.54
N THR A 97 -9.40 2.69 19.94
CA THR A 97 -8.43 3.61 20.57
C THR A 97 -8.98 4.25 21.83
N SER A 98 -10.15 4.89 21.77
CA SER A 98 -10.80 5.47 22.96
C SER A 98 -11.19 4.44 24.01
N GLY A 99 -11.49 3.21 23.60
CA GLY A 99 -11.70 2.08 24.49
C GLY A 99 -10.43 1.77 25.30
N TRP A 100 -9.31 1.59 24.60
CA TRP A 100 -8.02 1.31 25.22
C TRP A 100 -7.56 2.44 26.14
N TYR A 101 -7.47 3.69 25.65
CA TYR A 101 -7.05 4.83 26.47
C TYR A 101 -8.00 5.10 27.64
N GLY A 102 -9.26 4.71 27.51
CA GLY A 102 -10.27 4.81 28.53
C GLY A 102 -10.25 3.70 29.60
N ASP A 103 -9.19 2.89 29.68
CA ASP A 103 -9.01 1.80 30.67
C ASP A 103 -10.04 0.67 30.50
N ARG A 104 -10.37 0.33 29.24
CA ARG A 104 -11.37 -0.70 28.88
C ARG A 104 -10.82 -1.81 28.00
N SER A 105 -9.50 -1.93 27.87
CA SER A 105 -8.90 -3.05 27.13
C SER A 105 -8.81 -4.34 27.95
N THR A 106 -8.96 -4.30 29.27
CA THR A 106 -9.00 -5.49 30.12
C THR A 106 -10.44 -5.81 30.58
N PRO A 107 -10.90 -7.08 30.53
CA PRO A 107 -10.16 -8.26 30.07
C PRO A 107 -9.76 -8.16 28.59
N THR A 108 -8.56 -8.65 28.26
CA THR A 108 -7.89 -8.46 26.95
C THR A 108 -8.56 -9.15 25.77
N ASP A 109 -9.65 -9.86 26.02
CA ASP A 109 -10.55 -10.37 24.98
C ASP A 109 -11.51 -9.29 24.43
N GLY A 110 -11.49 -8.07 24.98
CA GLY A 110 -12.32 -6.94 24.56
C GLY A 110 -13.70 -6.89 25.23
N SER A 111 -14.01 -7.82 26.14
CA SER A 111 -15.29 -7.82 26.88
C SER A 111 -15.46 -6.62 27.81
N GLY A 112 -14.39 -5.88 28.10
CA GLY A 112 -14.41 -4.63 28.87
C GLY A 112 -14.84 -3.39 28.08
N LEU A 113 -14.85 -3.45 26.75
CA LEU A 113 -15.19 -2.32 25.87
C LEU A 113 -16.66 -1.90 26.06
N ALA A 114 -16.91 -0.58 25.98
CA ALA A 114 -18.23 0.00 26.06
C ALA A 114 -18.81 0.21 24.66
N ALA A 115 -20.15 0.25 24.54
CA ALA A 115 -20.82 0.45 23.25
C ALA A 115 -20.39 1.72 22.50
N SER A 116 -19.85 2.72 23.19
CA SER A 116 -19.29 3.95 22.59
C SER A 116 -17.92 3.77 21.91
N ASP A 117 -17.31 2.58 22.05
CA ASP A 117 -15.96 2.27 21.55
C ASP A 117 -16.01 1.48 20.22
N ASP A 118 -17.19 1.41 19.59
CA ASP A 118 -17.50 0.66 18.38
C ASP A 118 -16.97 1.30 17.11
N ASP A 119 -16.84 2.62 17.11
CA ASP A 119 -16.26 3.42 16.03
C ASP A 119 -14.73 3.30 15.88
N GLY A 120 -14.10 2.36 16.59
CA GLY A 120 -12.71 1.97 16.39
C GLY A 120 -11.69 3.09 16.61
N VAL A 121 -11.09 3.59 15.53
CA VAL A 121 -10.18 4.75 15.57
C VAL A 121 -11.00 6.03 15.46
N ASP A 122 -11.14 6.73 16.57
CA ASP A 122 -12.01 7.90 16.70
C ASP A 122 -11.34 9.25 16.35
N CYS A 123 -12.19 10.24 16.03
CA CYS A 123 -11.77 11.60 15.69
C CYS A 123 -10.90 12.23 16.78
N ASP A 124 -11.25 12.04 18.03
CA ASP A 124 -10.62 12.70 19.16
C ASP A 124 -9.21 12.18 19.42
N THR A 125 -8.98 10.88 19.23
CA THR A 125 -7.64 10.28 19.28
C THR A 125 -6.76 10.93 18.23
N CYS A 126 -7.19 10.96 16.96
CA CYS A 126 -6.44 11.59 15.87
C CYS A 126 -6.16 13.08 16.16
N HIS A 127 -7.19 13.83 16.57
CA HIS A 127 -7.08 15.25 16.90
C HIS A 127 -6.45 15.53 18.28
N SER A 128 -5.95 14.52 18.99
CA SER A 128 -5.14 14.67 20.19
C SER A 128 -3.70 14.20 19.96
N MET A 129 -3.39 13.59 18.83
CA MET A 129 -2.03 13.11 18.54
C MET A 129 -1.03 14.24 18.42
N THR A 130 0.06 14.11 19.15
CA THR A 130 1.27 14.94 19.05
C THR A 130 2.41 14.09 18.48
N ASN A 131 3.45 14.76 17.96
CA ASN A 131 4.62 14.03 17.50
C ASN A 131 5.38 13.43 18.70
N GLN A 132 5.57 12.12 18.71
CA GLN A 132 6.25 11.38 19.77
C GLN A 132 7.68 11.88 20.00
N ASN A 133 8.32 12.52 19.03
CA ASN A 133 9.65 13.10 19.21
C ASN A 133 9.67 14.38 20.06
N ASN A 134 8.51 14.87 20.54
CA ASN A 134 8.35 16.04 21.41
C ASN A 134 8.90 17.35 20.82
N THR A 135 8.99 17.47 19.49
CA THR A 135 9.60 18.65 18.83
C THR A 135 8.65 19.84 18.65
N GLU A 136 7.32 19.60 18.67
CA GLU A 136 6.29 20.62 18.48
C GLU A 136 5.41 20.78 19.73
N HIS A 137 4.39 19.94 19.86
CA HIS A 137 3.51 19.85 21.02
C HIS A 137 3.91 18.68 21.89
N LEU A 138 3.77 18.85 23.20
CA LEU A 138 4.08 17.80 24.17
C LEU A 138 2.81 17.05 24.53
N GLY A 139 2.72 15.79 24.12
CA GLY A 139 1.73 14.85 24.63
C GLY A 139 2.17 14.20 25.94
N VAL A 140 1.27 13.42 26.53
CA VAL A 140 1.49 12.68 27.77
C VAL A 140 2.20 11.37 27.47
N MET A 141 3.41 11.20 27.99
CA MET A 141 4.13 9.93 28.03
C MET A 141 4.87 9.87 29.37
N ASN A 142 4.38 9.07 30.32
CA ASN A 142 4.99 9.01 31.65
C ASN A 142 6.01 7.86 31.74
N PRO A 143 7.20 8.07 32.35
CA PRO A 143 8.16 6.99 32.54
C PRO A 143 7.57 5.80 33.34
N PRO A 144 7.84 4.54 32.95
CA PRO A 144 8.81 4.13 31.92
C PRO A 144 8.29 4.11 30.47
N PHE A 145 7.06 4.56 30.20
CA PHE A 145 6.39 4.44 28.89
C PHE A 145 6.69 5.59 27.92
N ILE A 146 7.96 5.79 27.60
CA ILE A 146 8.40 6.84 26.65
C ILE A 146 8.59 6.26 25.25
N ALA A 147 7.88 6.81 24.25
CA ALA A 147 7.93 6.33 22.86
C ALA A 147 8.92 7.14 21.99
N ASN A 148 10.09 7.47 22.54
CA ASN A 148 11.16 8.16 21.81
C ASN A 148 12.53 7.93 22.48
N CYS A 149 13.58 8.34 21.79
CA CYS A 149 14.96 8.24 22.27
C CYS A 149 15.46 9.48 23.04
N ALA A 150 14.68 10.57 23.11
CA ALA A 150 15.14 11.90 23.55
C ALA A 150 15.21 12.04 25.06
N ASP A 151 14.37 11.29 25.77
CA ASP A 151 14.12 11.48 27.18
C ASP A 151 14.35 10.21 28.01
N ASP A 152 14.88 9.13 27.42
CA ASP A 152 15.13 7.89 28.14
C ASP A 152 16.62 7.70 28.52
N PRO A 153 16.99 7.82 29.82
CA PRO A 153 18.33 7.51 30.30
C PRO A 153 18.67 6.01 30.25
N VAL A 154 17.70 5.14 29.92
CA VAL A 154 17.82 3.68 29.82
C VAL A 154 17.99 3.22 28.38
N THR A 155 17.48 3.93 27.37
CA THR A 155 17.65 3.58 25.94
C THR A 155 19.14 3.47 25.61
N PRO A 156 19.68 2.25 25.38
CA PRO A 156 21.11 2.07 25.23
C PRO A 156 21.61 2.69 23.93
N ALA A 157 22.84 3.22 23.96
CA ALA A 157 23.50 3.72 22.76
C ALA A 157 23.60 2.60 21.68
N GLY A 158 22.85 2.74 20.58
CA GLY A 158 22.99 1.86 19.41
C GLY A 158 21.70 1.45 18.69
N THR A 159 20.50 1.63 19.26
CA THR A 159 19.22 1.29 18.61
C THR A 159 18.54 2.47 17.91
N CYS A 160 18.86 3.70 18.32
CA CYS A 160 18.33 4.92 17.72
C CYS A 160 19.28 5.56 16.70
N GLU A 161 18.75 6.08 15.58
CA GLU A 161 19.46 6.91 14.59
C GLU A 161 19.85 8.26 15.14
N SER A 162 19.00 8.80 16.00
CA SER A 162 19.23 10.10 16.63
C SER A 162 18.70 10.09 18.05
N PRO A 163 19.24 10.98 18.91
CA PRO A 163 18.65 11.21 20.21
C PRO A 163 17.18 11.62 20.13
N SER A 164 16.66 12.11 19.00
CA SER A 164 15.25 12.51 18.86
C SER A 164 14.42 11.55 18.00
N GLU A 165 14.86 10.31 17.77
CA GLU A 165 14.07 9.33 17.02
C GLU A 165 12.81 8.97 17.82
N ALA A 166 11.65 9.07 17.17
CA ALA A 166 10.37 8.65 17.70
C ALA A 166 10.11 7.17 17.39
N TYR A 167 9.42 6.49 18.30
CA TYR A 167 8.94 5.13 18.10
C TYR A 167 7.56 5.17 17.45
N TYR A 168 7.56 5.25 16.12
CA TYR A 168 6.34 5.15 15.31
C TYR A 168 5.94 3.69 15.11
N GLY A 169 4.70 3.33 15.44
CA GLY A 169 4.12 2.00 15.19
C GLY A 169 3.35 1.45 16.39
N SER A 170 2.63 0.35 16.19
CA SER A 170 1.90 -0.40 17.24
C SER A 170 1.06 0.47 18.21
N GLY A 171 0.49 1.55 17.68
CA GLY A 171 -0.32 2.49 18.47
C GLY A 171 0.45 3.17 19.62
N MET A 172 1.79 3.28 19.54
CA MET A 172 2.62 4.01 20.51
C MET A 172 2.43 5.52 20.34
N LEU A 173 1.23 6.01 20.67
CA LEU A 173 0.86 7.40 20.48
C LEU A 173 1.39 8.28 21.62
N SER A 174 1.54 9.56 21.32
CA SER A 174 1.72 10.63 22.31
C SER A 174 0.52 11.55 22.21
N LEU A 175 -0.34 11.59 23.22
CA LEU A 175 -1.63 12.29 23.19
C LEU A 175 -1.62 13.56 24.05
N TRP A 176 -2.17 14.63 23.50
CA TRP A 176 -2.45 15.88 24.19
C TRP A 176 -3.58 15.70 25.21
N ASP A 177 -3.37 16.14 26.45
CA ASP A 177 -4.36 16.07 27.54
C ASP A 177 -5.21 17.34 27.69
N GLY A 178 -4.94 18.36 26.88
CA GLY A 178 -5.70 19.60 26.86
C GLY A 178 -7.00 19.49 26.07
N THR A 179 -7.79 20.58 26.10
CA THR A 179 -9.13 20.61 25.48
C THR A 179 -9.13 20.99 24.00
N ASP A 180 -7.98 21.44 23.49
CA ASP A 180 -7.82 21.86 22.10
C ASP A 180 -7.82 20.65 21.17
N LYS A 181 -8.52 20.76 20.03
CA LYS A 181 -8.39 19.79 18.94
C LYS A 181 -7.26 20.21 18.02
N LEU A 182 -6.26 19.34 17.86
CA LEU A 182 -5.09 19.58 17.04
C LEU A 182 -5.45 19.38 15.58
N GLY A 183 -4.91 20.22 14.70
CA GLY A 183 -5.12 20.08 13.27
C GLY A 183 -4.22 21.01 12.47
N PRO A 184 -4.20 20.89 11.14
CA PRO A 184 -3.13 21.48 10.33
C PRO A 184 -3.23 23.00 10.11
N TYR A 185 -4.29 23.66 10.60
CA TYR A 185 -4.59 25.05 10.27
C TYR A 185 -4.25 26.01 11.42
N ALA A 186 -3.50 27.07 11.10
CA ALA A 186 -3.20 28.18 12.01
C ALA A 186 -4.44 28.99 12.42
N GLU A 187 -5.39 29.13 11.49
CA GLU A 187 -6.59 29.93 11.67
C GLU A 187 -7.84 29.13 11.31
N SER A 188 -8.86 29.22 12.16
CA SER A 188 -10.14 28.54 11.97
C SER A 188 -11.24 29.26 12.74
N ALA A 189 -12.36 29.52 12.08
CA ALA A 189 -13.58 29.98 12.74
C ALA A 189 -14.32 28.81 13.42
N ALA A 190 -13.73 28.27 14.50
CA ALA A 190 -14.23 27.11 15.23
C ALA A 190 -15.16 27.49 16.39
N THR A 191 -16.08 26.58 16.75
CA THR A 191 -16.97 26.71 17.91
C THR A 191 -16.45 26.00 19.17
N HIS A 192 -15.30 25.34 19.07
CA HIS A 192 -14.52 24.75 20.16
C HIS A 192 -13.06 25.21 20.05
N SER A 193 -12.27 24.98 21.09
CA SER A 193 -10.85 25.31 21.07
C SER A 193 -10.09 24.40 20.11
N PHE A 194 -9.09 24.95 19.43
CA PHE A 194 -8.25 24.23 18.48
C PHE A 194 -6.82 24.74 18.57
N MET A 195 -5.88 23.91 18.14
CA MET A 195 -4.45 24.23 18.11
C MET A 195 -3.86 23.76 16.78
N GLN A 196 -3.07 24.60 16.12
CA GLN A 196 -2.35 24.19 14.93
C GLN A 196 -1.33 23.11 15.28
N SER A 197 -1.22 22.06 14.49
CA SER A 197 -0.19 21.03 14.57
C SER A 197 0.37 20.73 13.18
N GLU A 198 1.66 21.00 13.02
CA GLU A 198 2.43 20.62 11.83
C GLU A 198 2.54 19.11 11.68
N PHE A 199 2.54 18.37 12.80
CA PHE A 199 2.56 16.90 12.78
C PHE A 199 1.41 16.29 11.97
N HIS A 200 0.24 16.93 11.92
CA HIS A 200 -0.90 16.43 11.14
C HIS A 200 -0.66 16.44 9.61
N ARG A 201 0.30 17.26 9.14
CA ARG A 201 0.77 17.27 7.74
C ARG A 201 2.10 16.52 7.55
N ASP A 202 2.73 16.09 8.64
CA ASP A 202 4.03 15.45 8.60
C ASP A 202 3.95 14.06 7.97
N VAL A 203 4.95 13.71 7.18
CA VAL A 203 5.06 12.42 6.49
C VAL A 203 5.08 11.22 7.44
N ASP A 204 5.37 11.44 8.73
CA ASP A 204 5.49 10.42 9.76
C ASP A 204 4.22 10.24 10.62
N PHE A 205 3.17 11.06 10.43
CA PHE A 205 1.92 11.01 11.21
C PHE A 205 1.29 9.62 11.28
N CYS A 206 1.00 9.05 10.11
CA CYS A 206 0.37 7.73 9.97
C CYS A 206 1.30 6.60 10.44
N GLY A 207 2.61 6.85 10.51
CA GLY A 207 3.59 5.89 11.01
C GLY A 207 3.36 5.51 12.47
N SER A 208 2.71 6.38 13.26
CA SER A 208 2.33 6.10 14.64
C SER A 208 1.51 4.81 14.81
N CYS A 209 0.80 4.39 13.76
CA CYS A 209 -0.02 3.18 13.73
C CYS A 209 0.51 2.14 12.74
N HIS A 210 0.93 2.55 11.53
CA HIS A 210 1.14 1.66 10.37
C HIS A 210 2.52 0.97 10.29
N ASP A 211 3.12 0.65 11.42
CA ASP A 211 4.13 -0.39 11.58
C ASP A 211 3.69 -1.25 12.78
N VAL A 212 3.08 -2.41 12.52
CA VAL A 212 2.58 -3.27 13.60
C VAL A 212 3.67 -4.27 13.94
N SER A 213 4.10 -4.25 15.20
CA SER A 213 5.11 -5.14 15.74
C SER A 213 4.61 -5.90 16.94
N ASN A 214 4.88 -7.20 16.95
CA ASN A 214 4.55 -8.10 18.04
C ASN A 214 5.64 -8.02 19.14
N PRO A 215 5.35 -7.42 20.30
CA PRO A 215 6.33 -7.26 21.37
C PRO A 215 6.69 -8.57 22.08
N ALA A 216 5.76 -9.53 22.15
CA ALA A 216 6.02 -10.83 22.77
C ALA A 216 7.02 -11.64 21.95
N VAL A 217 6.83 -11.74 20.63
CA VAL A 217 7.80 -12.37 19.73
C VAL A 217 9.11 -11.58 19.70
N GLY A 218 9.04 -10.24 19.67
CA GLY A 218 10.22 -9.37 19.74
C GLY A 218 11.08 -9.62 20.97
N ASP A 219 10.47 -9.83 22.13
CA ASP A 219 11.20 -10.05 23.38
C ASP A 219 11.67 -11.50 23.57
N LEU A 220 10.79 -12.47 23.28
CA LEU A 220 10.94 -13.86 23.69
C LEU A 220 11.48 -14.79 22.60
N ALA A 221 11.23 -14.52 21.32
CA ALA A 221 11.66 -15.43 20.25
C ALA A 221 13.19 -15.34 20.04
N PRO A 222 13.88 -16.45 19.74
CA PRO A 222 15.35 -16.47 19.60
C PRO A 222 15.94 -15.48 18.58
N ASN A 223 15.17 -15.11 17.56
CA ASN A 223 15.54 -14.14 16.53
C ASN A 223 14.75 -12.82 16.61
N HIS A 224 13.95 -12.64 17.67
CA HIS A 224 13.16 -11.43 17.90
C HIS A 224 12.17 -11.11 16.77
N GLY A 225 11.75 -12.11 15.98
CA GLY A 225 10.87 -11.89 14.83
C GLY A 225 11.48 -11.06 13.71
N THR A 226 12.81 -11.01 13.59
CA THR A 226 13.52 -10.19 12.60
C THR A 226 13.85 -10.95 11.32
N GLN A 227 13.96 -10.22 10.21
CA GLN A 227 14.54 -10.72 8.96
C GLN A 227 16.07 -10.86 9.09
N ILE A 228 16.64 -11.73 8.26
CA ILE A 228 18.09 -11.94 8.23
C ILE A 228 18.80 -10.63 7.86
N GLY A 229 19.83 -10.29 8.64
CA GLY A 229 20.63 -9.08 8.40
C GLY A 229 20.06 -7.81 9.01
N ALA A 230 18.92 -7.86 9.70
CA ALA A 230 18.41 -6.73 10.48
C ALA A 230 19.38 -6.32 11.62
N PRO A 231 19.29 -5.09 12.14
CA PRO A 231 20.03 -4.66 13.32
C PRO A 231 19.74 -5.54 14.54
N ALA A 232 20.66 -5.53 15.51
CA ALA A 232 20.47 -6.24 16.76
C ALA A 232 19.31 -5.62 17.57
N VAL A 233 18.47 -6.48 18.14
CA VAL A 233 17.39 -6.09 19.05
C VAL A 233 17.90 -6.17 20.48
N ILE A 234 17.63 -5.14 21.28
CA ILE A 234 17.85 -5.17 22.72
C ILE A 234 16.58 -5.73 23.37
N SER A 235 16.67 -6.87 24.04
CA SER A 235 15.52 -7.51 24.69
C SER A 235 15.87 -8.02 26.09
N SER A 236 14.87 -8.55 26.79
CA SER A 236 15.03 -9.06 28.14
C SER A 236 15.81 -10.37 28.22
N GLY A 237 16.19 -10.95 27.08
CA GLY A 237 16.83 -12.25 26.98
C GLY A 237 15.88 -13.41 27.35
N GLY A 238 14.57 -13.24 27.14
CA GLY A 238 13.54 -14.24 27.44
C GLY A 238 13.07 -14.24 28.91
N ASN A 239 13.26 -13.13 29.64
CA ASN A 239 12.85 -13.00 31.03
C ASN A 239 11.34 -12.72 31.14
N LEU A 240 10.53 -13.78 31.14
CA LEU A 240 9.08 -13.71 31.25
C LEU A 240 8.62 -13.10 32.60
N GLY A 241 7.73 -12.10 32.55
CA GLY A 241 7.21 -11.36 33.71
C GLY A 241 8.21 -10.37 34.32
N GLY A 242 9.32 -10.10 33.63
CA GLY A 242 10.33 -9.11 34.03
C GLY A 242 9.85 -7.66 33.87
N PRO A 243 10.64 -6.67 34.32
CA PRO A 243 10.30 -5.25 34.17
C PRO A 243 10.18 -4.86 32.69
N VAL A 244 9.32 -3.87 32.40
CA VAL A 244 9.04 -3.40 31.03
C VAL A 244 10.26 -2.72 30.39
N GLU A 245 11.10 -2.10 31.22
CA GLU A 245 12.32 -1.41 30.81
C GLU A 245 13.35 -2.36 30.17
N ASP A 246 13.27 -3.66 30.46
CA ASP A 246 14.14 -4.66 29.84
C ASP A 246 13.59 -5.17 28.49
N LYS A 247 12.34 -4.82 28.13
CA LYS A 247 11.62 -5.42 26.99
C LYS A 247 12.01 -4.80 25.66
N ALA A 248 11.89 -5.60 24.60
CA ALA A 248 12.17 -5.16 23.23
C ALA A 248 11.42 -3.87 22.85
N ALA A 249 10.14 -3.76 23.21
CA ALA A 249 9.31 -2.59 22.89
C ALA A 249 9.80 -1.26 23.47
N PHE A 250 10.54 -1.29 24.59
CA PHE A 250 11.01 -0.08 25.28
C PHE A 250 12.42 0.31 24.86
N ASN A 251 13.16 -0.58 24.20
CA ASN A 251 14.57 -0.38 23.85
C ASN A 251 14.82 -0.24 22.34
N ASN A 252 13.79 -0.40 21.50
CA ASN A 252 13.93 -0.40 20.05
C ASN A 252 12.70 0.27 19.39
N PRO A 253 12.89 0.98 18.25
CA PRO A 253 11.78 1.39 17.40
C PRO A 253 10.93 0.19 16.93
N ALA A 254 9.62 0.37 16.73
CA ALA A 254 8.72 -0.73 16.37
C ALA A 254 9.21 -1.54 15.17
N TYR A 255 9.71 -0.89 14.11
CA TYR A 255 10.15 -1.59 12.89
C TYR A 255 11.26 -2.62 13.15
N ALA A 256 11.98 -2.54 14.27
CA ALA A 256 13.18 -3.32 14.54
C ALA A 256 12.91 -4.77 14.98
N TYR A 257 11.71 -5.11 15.46
CA TYR A 257 11.39 -6.43 16.03
C TYR A 257 9.99 -6.91 15.65
N GLY A 258 9.74 -8.21 15.78
CA GLY A 258 8.41 -8.82 15.75
C GLY A 258 7.58 -8.43 14.52
N VAL A 259 8.05 -8.75 13.31
CA VAL A 259 7.39 -8.31 12.07
C VAL A 259 5.98 -8.88 11.95
N ILE A 260 4.99 -7.99 11.83
CA ILE A 260 3.61 -8.31 11.47
C ILE A 260 3.22 -7.51 10.23
N GLU A 261 3.09 -6.19 10.37
CA GLU A 261 2.81 -5.24 9.29
C GLU A 261 3.93 -4.21 9.22
N ARG A 262 4.26 -3.78 8.01
CA ARG A 262 5.35 -2.83 7.76
C ARG A 262 5.00 -1.75 6.74
N THR A 263 3.73 -1.39 6.59
CA THR A 263 3.24 -0.43 5.59
C THR A 263 4.02 0.90 5.63
N PHE A 264 4.21 1.46 6.81
CA PHE A 264 4.96 2.70 7.01
C PHE A 264 6.44 2.50 6.72
N SER A 265 7.02 1.38 7.14
CA SER A 265 8.40 1.04 6.81
C SER A 265 8.64 0.90 5.30
N GLU A 266 7.74 0.24 4.59
CA GLU A 266 7.75 0.13 3.12
C GLU A 266 7.75 1.51 2.48
N TYR A 267 6.90 2.41 2.96
CA TYR A 267 6.87 3.81 2.53
C TYR A 267 8.16 4.57 2.84
N LYS A 268 8.68 4.47 4.06
CA LYS A 268 9.91 5.17 4.50
C LYS A 268 11.15 4.72 3.74
N ALA A 269 11.16 3.50 3.19
CA ALA A 269 12.26 3.03 2.36
C ALA A 269 12.21 3.57 0.92
N GLY A 270 11.05 4.03 0.44
CA GLY A 270 10.86 4.62 -0.88
C GLY A 270 11.37 6.05 -1.03
N ALA A 271 11.20 6.64 -2.20
CA ALA A 271 11.57 8.03 -2.48
C ALA A 271 10.50 9.05 -2.02
N PHE A 272 9.24 8.64 -1.95
CA PHE A 272 8.08 9.51 -1.72
C PHE A 272 8.10 10.36 -0.45
N PRO A 273 8.63 9.90 0.71
CA PRO A 273 8.76 10.75 1.89
C PRO A 273 9.54 12.06 1.66
N THR A 274 10.30 12.14 0.56
CA THR A 274 11.11 13.31 0.20
C THR A 274 10.73 13.94 -1.15
N THR A 275 9.79 13.33 -1.88
CA THR A 275 9.32 13.83 -3.18
C THR A 275 8.13 14.76 -2.99
N ARG A 276 8.25 16.02 -3.42
CA ARG A 276 7.11 16.95 -3.37
C ARG A 276 6.05 16.55 -4.38
N VAL A 277 4.77 16.79 -4.04
CA VAL A 277 3.65 16.58 -4.96
C VAL A 277 3.79 17.44 -6.21
N GLY A 278 4.22 18.70 -6.06
CA GLY A 278 4.50 19.60 -7.18
C GLY A 278 5.59 19.12 -8.15
N ASP A 279 6.44 18.17 -7.74
CA ASP A 279 7.49 17.58 -8.57
C ASP A 279 7.01 16.37 -9.39
N PHE A 280 5.70 16.07 -9.40
CA PHE A 280 5.10 14.93 -10.12
C PHE A 280 5.59 14.77 -11.56
N ASN A 281 5.68 15.87 -12.31
CA ASN A 281 6.09 15.84 -13.72
C ASN A 281 7.55 15.39 -13.93
N SER A 282 8.38 15.39 -12.87
CA SER A 282 9.76 14.89 -12.90
C SER A 282 9.87 13.38 -12.71
N LEU A 283 8.78 12.70 -12.32
CA LEU A 283 8.76 11.26 -12.11
C LEU A 283 8.90 10.50 -13.45
N PRO A 284 9.38 9.24 -13.41
CA PRO A 284 9.35 8.32 -14.55
C PRO A 284 7.98 8.26 -15.23
N ASP A 285 7.95 8.10 -16.55
CA ASP A 285 6.71 8.08 -17.35
C ASP A 285 5.69 7.05 -16.87
N GLU A 286 6.16 5.89 -16.43
CA GLU A 286 5.33 4.81 -15.90
C GLU A 286 4.58 5.18 -14.61
N LEU A 287 5.11 6.12 -13.82
CA LEU A 287 4.49 6.60 -12.59
C LEU A 287 3.53 7.77 -12.82
N LYS A 288 3.55 8.36 -14.03
CA LYS A 288 2.68 9.47 -14.43
C LYS A 288 1.42 8.99 -15.16
N LEU A 289 1.02 7.74 -14.95
CA LEU A 289 -0.15 7.16 -15.59
C LEU A 289 -1.41 7.92 -15.21
N ALA A 290 -2.20 8.34 -16.22
CA ALA A 290 -3.47 9.00 -15.99
C ALA A 290 -4.42 8.09 -15.20
N GLY A 291 -5.01 8.59 -14.11
CA GLY A 291 -5.83 7.79 -13.21
C GLY A 291 -5.02 6.85 -12.30
N GLY A 292 -3.69 6.90 -12.32
CA GLY A 292 -2.84 6.23 -11.32
C GLY A 292 -2.82 7.02 -10.00
N SER A 293 -2.51 6.35 -8.89
CA SER A 293 -2.62 6.93 -7.54
C SER A 293 -1.83 8.23 -7.36
N LEU A 294 -0.62 8.31 -7.93
CA LEU A 294 0.23 9.50 -7.87
C LEU A 294 -0.32 10.66 -8.70
N GLU A 295 -0.87 10.36 -9.88
CA GLU A 295 -1.45 11.36 -10.78
C GLU A 295 -2.73 11.95 -10.18
N VAL A 296 -3.64 11.11 -9.69
CA VAL A 296 -4.87 11.54 -9.01
C VAL A 296 -4.55 12.39 -7.78
N THR A 297 -3.51 12.02 -7.02
CA THR A 297 -3.04 12.80 -5.87
C THR A 297 -2.50 14.17 -6.28
N TYR A 298 -1.70 14.23 -7.35
CA TYR A 298 -1.21 15.49 -7.91
C TYR A 298 -2.36 16.38 -8.38
N GLN A 299 -3.32 15.84 -9.14
CA GLN A 299 -4.48 16.60 -9.61
C GLN A 299 -5.33 17.15 -8.47
N ALA A 300 -5.57 16.36 -7.42
CA ALA A 300 -6.29 16.83 -6.23
C ALA A 300 -5.56 18.02 -5.58
N ALA A 301 -4.23 17.95 -5.46
CA ALA A 301 -3.44 19.03 -4.87
C ALA A 301 -3.45 20.33 -5.69
N LEU A 302 -3.75 20.29 -6.99
CA LEU A 302 -3.83 21.49 -7.83
C LEU A 302 -5.01 22.41 -7.47
N ILE A 303 -6.00 21.93 -6.71
CA ILE A 303 -7.12 22.76 -6.22
C ILE A 303 -6.61 23.98 -5.42
N ALA A 304 -5.51 23.82 -4.68
CA ALA A 304 -4.90 24.87 -3.87
C ALA A 304 -3.85 25.72 -4.61
N ALA A 305 -3.57 25.46 -5.89
CA ALA A 305 -2.38 25.98 -6.57
C ALA A 305 -2.30 27.52 -6.58
N GLU A 306 -3.39 28.21 -6.94
CA GLU A 306 -3.43 29.68 -6.98
C GLU A 306 -3.14 30.29 -5.60
N VAL A 307 -3.77 29.76 -4.55
CA VAL A 307 -3.60 30.24 -3.18
C VAL A 307 -2.20 29.92 -2.64
N ALA A 308 -1.66 28.73 -2.94
CA ALA A 308 -0.31 28.34 -2.57
C ALA A 308 0.74 29.27 -3.20
N GLU A 309 0.59 29.61 -4.48
CA GLU A 309 1.48 30.54 -5.18
C GLU A 309 1.43 31.97 -4.59
N GLU A 310 0.25 32.44 -4.20
CA GLU A 310 0.09 33.72 -3.49
C GLU A 310 0.85 33.75 -2.14
N HIS A 311 0.99 32.59 -1.49
CA HIS A 311 1.74 32.42 -0.25
C HIS A 311 3.21 32.01 -0.46
N GLY A 312 3.69 31.99 -1.71
CA GLY A 312 5.10 31.72 -2.05
C GLY A 312 5.46 30.24 -2.15
N GLY A 313 4.47 29.34 -2.18
CA GLY A 313 4.63 27.93 -2.55
C GLY A 313 4.61 27.71 -4.06
N ILE A 314 4.47 26.45 -4.47
CA ILE A 314 4.27 26.03 -5.87
C ILE A 314 2.96 25.26 -6.05
N ALA A 315 2.52 25.08 -7.30
CA ALA A 315 1.42 24.17 -7.60
C ALA A 315 1.68 22.76 -7.01
N GLY A 316 0.72 22.26 -6.23
CA GLY A 316 0.83 21.00 -5.50
C GLY A 316 1.17 21.14 -4.01
N ASP A 317 1.62 22.32 -3.54
CA ASP A 317 1.84 22.60 -2.12
C ASP A 317 0.51 22.83 -1.35
N TYR A 318 0.58 22.97 -0.03
CA TYR A 318 -0.58 23.37 0.79
C TYR A 318 -0.98 24.83 0.51
N ALA A 319 -2.24 25.20 0.80
CA ALA A 319 -2.76 26.51 0.46
C ALA A 319 -1.99 27.68 1.11
N ASP A 320 -1.36 27.44 2.26
CA ASP A 320 -0.50 28.40 2.96
C ASP A 320 0.95 28.46 2.43
N GLY A 321 1.24 27.79 1.32
CA GLY A 321 2.55 27.74 0.67
C GLY A 321 3.53 26.73 1.28
N THR A 322 3.11 25.97 2.29
CA THR A 322 3.95 24.93 2.90
C THR A 322 4.12 23.74 1.96
N ALA A 323 5.32 23.14 1.93
CA ALA A 323 5.62 22.03 1.04
C ALA A 323 4.71 20.82 1.30
N ARG A 324 4.12 20.25 0.23
CA ARG A 324 3.39 18.97 0.31
C ARG A 324 4.21 17.85 -0.32
N PHE A 325 4.42 16.77 0.43
CA PHE A 325 5.09 15.56 -0.06
C PHE A 325 4.08 14.48 -0.44
N PHE A 326 4.49 13.52 -1.28
CA PHE A 326 3.72 12.30 -1.48
C PHE A 326 3.74 11.48 -0.18
N SER A 327 2.80 11.76 0.72
CA SER A 327 2.64 11.11 2.00
C SER A 327 1.40 10.22 2.05
N CYS A 328 1.27 9.44 3.14
CA CYS A 328 0.05 8.71 3.44
C CYS A 328 -1.18 9.62 3.36
N GLN A 329 -1.11 10.82 3.96
CA GLN A 329 -2.21 11.78 3.92
C GLN A 329 -2.44 12.35 2.52
N SER A 330 -1.40 12.66 1.75
CA SER A 330 -1.60 13.16 0.39
C SER A 330 -2.34 12.15 -0.49
N CYS A 331 -2.10 10.84 -0.31
CA CYS A 331 -2.74 9.78 -1.11
C CYS A 331 -4.10 9.33 -0.55
N HIS A 332 -4.25 9.22 0.77
CA HIS A 332 -5.45 8.67 1.43
C HIS A 332 -6.33 9.71 2.14
N MET A 333 -5.91 10.98 2.13
CA MET A 333 -6.65 12.14 2.61
C MET A 333 -6.52 13.31 1.63
N ARG A 334 -6.75 13.01 0.35
CA ARG A 334 -6.54 13.96 -0.76
C ARG A 334 -7.24 15.29 -0.47
N PRO A 335 -6.60 16.44 -0.80
CA PRO A 335 -7.19 17.74 -0.56
C PRO A 335 -8.45 17.94 -1.40
N VAL A 336 -9.48 18.50 -0.79
CA VAL A 336 -10.75 18.87 -1.43
C VAL A 336 -11.10 20.33 -1.13
N LYS A 337 -11.95 20.92 -1.99
CA LYS A 337 -12.49 22.26 -1.77
C LYS A 337 -13.81 22.19 -1.02
N SER A 338 -13.78 22.30 0.30
CA SER A 338 -14.96 22.13 1.13
C SER A 338 -14.87 22.94 2.42
N LYS A 339 -15.98 22.99 3.17
CA LYS A 339 -16.00 23.48 4.55
C LYS A 339 -15.63 22.35 5.48
N GLY A 340 -14.96 22.70 6.59
CA GLY A 340 -14.71 21.72 7.65
C GLY A 340 -15.91 21.45 8.55
N ALA A 341 -16.96 22.27 8.54
CA ALA A 341 -18.12 22.13 9.42
C ALA A 341 -19.37 22.89 8.93
N ASN A 342 -20.56 22.47 9.39
CA ASN A 342 -21.88 23.06 9.11
C ASN A 342 -22.17 24.39 9.83
N LYS A 343 -21.15 25.21 10.10
CA LYS A 343 -21.31 26.51 10.78
C LYS A 343 -21.25 27.66 9.80
N THR A 344 -22.07 28.69 10.02
CA THR A 344 -22.11 29.87 9.14
C THR A 344 -20.77 30.58 9.04
N ALA A 345 -19.97 30.54 10.11
CA ALA A 345 -18.63 31.13 10.13
C ALA A 345 -17.55 30.21 9.53
N ALA A 346 -17.83 28.93 9.27
CA ALA A 346 -16.85 28.00 8.72
C ALA A 346 -16.48 28.39 7.29
N GLU A 347 -15.18 28.55 7.09
CA GLU A 347 -14.57 28.95 5.82
C GLU A 347 -14.51 27.77 4.85
N ILE A 348 -14.57 28.08 3.55
CA ILE A 348 -14.24 27.11 2.50
C ILE A 348 -12.72 27.11 2.38
N ARG A 349 -12.11 25.92 2.45
CA ARG A 349 -10.68 25.72 2.25
C ARG A 349 -10.44 25.03 0.93
N ASP A 350 -9.33 25.36 0.27
CA ASP A 350 -8.92 24.76 -1.01
C ASP A 350 -8.02 23.52 -0.82
N ASP A 351 -7.75 23.15 0.42
CA ASP A 351 -6.90 22.02 0.79
C ASP A 351 -7.42 21.22 2.00
N LEU A 352 -8.74 21.19 2.22
CA LEU A 352 -9.34 20.39 3.29
C LEU A 352 -8.99 18.90 3.09
N PRO A 353 -8.38 18.21 4.06
CA PRO A 353 -8.11 16.78 3.92
C PRO A 353 -9.43 16.00 3.86
N SER A 354 -9.66 15.24 2.79
CA SER A 354 -10.76 14.28 2.76
C SER A 354 -10.47 13.22 3.83
N HIS A 355 -11.39 12.95 4.75
CA HIS A 355 -11.18 11.92 5.77
C HIS A 355 -11.50 10.54 5.18
N ASP A 356 -11.02 10.26 3.97
CA ASP A 356 -11.35 9.05 3.21
C ASP A 356 -10.76 7.82 3.90
N HIS A 357 -9.46 7.80 4.16
CA HIS A 357 -8.75 6.72 4.87
C HIS A 357 -9.00 5.30 4.30
N THR A 358 -9.57 5.17 3.10
CA THR A 358 -9.84 3.88 2.49
C THR A 358 -8.56 3.28 1.91
N GLY A 359 -8.49 1.95 2.00
CA GLY A 359 -7.48 1.11 1.36
C GLY A 359 -8.16 0.00 0.55
N GLY A 360 -7.59 -1.20 0.52
CA GLY A 360 -8.12 -2.32 -0.27
C GLY A 360 -9.32 -3.08 0.32
N ASN A 361 -10.02 -2.56 1.33
CA ASN A 361 -11.06 -3.29 2.08
C ASN A 361 -12.46 -3.22 1.43
N TYR A 362 -12.55 -3.46 0.11
CA TYR A 362 -13.82 -3.38 -0.63
C TYR A 362 -14.91 -4.38 -0.18
N TRP A 363 -14.57 -5.38 0.62
CA TRP A 363 -15.50 -6.44 1.05
C TRP A 363 -15.98 -6.26 2.49
N PHE A 364 -15.37 -5.34 3.23
CA PHE A 364 -15.63 -5.08 4.65
C PHE A 364 -17.11 -4.74 4.91
N ALA A 365 -17.64 -3.79 4.14
CA ALA A 365 -19.03 -3.33 4.27
C ALA A 365 -20.04 -4.48 4.13
N ASP A 366 -19.79 -5.42 3.21
CA ASP A 366 -20.70 -6.54 2.95
C ASP A 366 -20.74 -7.52 4.14
N ILE A 367 -19.58 -7.80 4.72
CA ILE A 367 -19.45 -8.69 5.89
C ILE A 367 -20.05 -8.05 7.13
N THR A 368 -19.74 -6.78 7.39
CA THR A 368 -20.31 -6.04 8.52
C THR A 368 -21.84 -6.00 8.44
N ARG A 369 -22.40 -5.70 7.27
CA ARG A 369 -23.87 -5.70 7.07
C ARG A 369 -24.49 -7.07 7.24
N TYR A 370 -23.87 -8.12 6.67
CA TYR A 370 -24.38 -9.47 6.85
C TYR A 370 -24.42 -9.85 8.33
N GLN A 371 -23.35 -9.55 9.09
CA GLN A 371 -23.32 -9.86 10.51
C GLN A 371 -24.31 -9.00 11.30
N ASP A 372 -24.53 -7.74 10.93
CA ASP A 372 -25.53 -6.88 11.55
C ASP A 372 -26.95 -7.43 11.33
N ASP A 373 -27.30 -7.78 10.09
CA ASP A 373 -28.59 -8.35 9.71
C ASP A 373 -28.89 -9.70 10.39
N ASN A 374 -27.85 -10.41 10.85
CA ASN A 374 -27.95 -11.72 11.48
C ASN A 374 -27.67 -11.70 13.00
N ASP A 375 -27.57 -10.52 13.62
CA ASP A 375 -27.26 -10.34 15.04
C ASP A 375 -25.94 -11.04 15.47
N THR A 376 -24.97 -11.17 14.56
CA THR A 376 -23.63 -11.74 14.82
C THR A 376 -22.51 -10.72 14.80
N LEU A 377 -22.81 -9.45 14.49
CA LEU A 377 -21.82 -8.38 14.54
C LEU A 377 -21.42 -8.14 15.99
N ARG A 378 -20.14 -8.33 16.29
CA ARG A 378 -19.63 -8.30 17.66
C ARG A 378 -19.85 -6.94 18.33
N PHE A 379 -19.62 -5.86 17.61
CA PHE A 379 -19.69 -4.51 18.14
C PHE A 379 -20.32 -3.55 17.13
N GLY A 380 -21.04 -2.55 17.65
CA GLY A 380 -21.68 -1.51 16.83
C GLY A 380 -22.81 -1.99 15.91
N GLY A 381 -23.58 -2.99 16.35
CA GLY A 381 -24.77 -3.46 15.65
C GLY A 381 -25.97 -2.51 15.75
N GLY A 382 -26.95 -2.70 14.87
CA GLY A 382 -28.08 -1.81 14.65
C GLY A 382 -27.72 -0.62 13.77
N LEU A 383 -26.96 -0.86 12.69
CA LEU A 383 -26.48 0.20 11.80
C LEU A 383 -27.64 0.97 11.19
N ASP A 384 -27.56 2.30 11.27
CA ASP A 384 -28.56 3.17 10.67
C ASP A 384 -28.32 3.40 9.16
N ALA A 385 -29.28 4.07 8.52
CA ALA A 385 -29.21 4.31 7.08
C ALA A 385 -28.04 5.22 6.65
N ILE A 386 -27.54 6.09 7.55
CA ILE A 386 -26.42 6.98 7.27
C ILE A 386 -25.11 6.19 7.35
N GLN A 387 -24.94 5.38 8.39
CA GLN A 387 -23.79 4.48 8.54
C GLN A 387 -23.69 3.50 7.37
N ILE A 388 -24.81 2.88 6.97
CA ILE A 388 -24.85 1.97 5.82
C ILE A 388 -24.44 2.71 4.53
N ALA A 389 -24.96 3.92 4.30
CA ALA A 389 -24.59 4.70 3.12
C ALA A 389 -23.10 5.08 3.12
N ALA A 390 -22.53 5.44 4.27
CA ALA A 390 -21.11 5.74 4.39
C ALA A 390 -20.24 4.51 4.08
N LEU A 391 -20.61 3.33 4.60
CA LEU A 391 -19.95 2.05 4.30
C LEU A 391 -19.98 1.72 2.80
N GLU A 392 -21.12 1.91 2.14
CA GLU A 392 -21.27 1.69 0.69
C GLU A 392 -20.39 2.65 -0.13
N LEU A 393 -20.30 3.91 0.27
CA LEU A 393 -19.41 4.89 -0.36
C LEU A 393 -17.93 4.53 -0.13
N GLY A 394 -17.58 4.09 1.08
CA GLY A 394 -16.22 3.63 1.41
C GLY A 394 -15.79 2.41 0.61
N GLN A 395 -16.71 1.46 0.40
CA GLN A 395 -16.50 0.30 -0.46
C GLN A 395 -16.20 0.70 -1.91
N GLN A 396 -16.94 1.68 -2.46
CA GLN A 396 -16.69 2.19 -3.82
C GLN A 396 -15.30 2.83 -3.93
N ARG A 397 -14.93 3.67 -2.95
CA ARG A 397 -13.59 4.28 -2.89
C ARG A 397 -12.50 3.23 -2.77
N ALA A 398 -12.69 2.17 -1.98
CA ALA A 398 -11.73 1.07 -1.88
C ALA A 398 -11.44 0.39 -3.23
N VAL A 399 -12.47 0.16 -4.06
CA VAL A 399 -12.30 -0.36 -5.44
C VAL A 399 -11.58 0.66 -6.32
N GLU A 400 -11.93 1.93 -6.21
CA GLU A 400 -11.26 3.01 -6.95
C GLU A 400 -9.76 3.09 -6.61
N HIS A 401 -9.39 3.05 -5.33
CA HIS A 401 -7.99 3.03 -4.90
C HIS A 401 -7.24 1.80 -5.43
N LEU A 402 -7.89 0.63 -5.47
CA LEU A 402 -7.30 -0.58 -6.05
C LEU A 402 -7.06 -0.45 -7.56
N ASN A 403 -7.94 0.22 -8.30
CA ASN A 403 -7.76 0.53 -9.73
C ASN A 403 -6.65 1.56 -9.99
N GLN A 404 -6.33 2.39 -9.00
CA GLN A 404 -5.27 3.40 -9.07
C GLN A 404 -3.89 2.84 -8.66
N ALA A 405 -3.84 1.68 -8.00
CA ALA A 405 -2.66 1.18 -7.29
C ALA A 405 -1.62 0.49 -8.19
N ALA A 406 -2.03 -0.01 -9.35
CA ALA A 406 -1.19 -0.81 -10.23
C ALA A 406 -1.43 -0.51 -11.70
N SER A 407 -0.47 -0.84 -12.55
CA SER A 407 -0.69 -0.91 -14.00
C SER A 407 0.02 -2.08 -14.63
N LEU A 408 -0.49 -2.49 -15.80
CA LEU A 408 0.05 -3.58 -16.61
C LEU A 408 0.55 -3.04 -17.94
N LYS A 409 1.73 -3.49 -18.36
CA LYS A 409 2.29 -3.21 -19.68
C LYS A 409 2.79 -4.49 -20.32
N VAL A 410 2.33 -4.78 -21.54
CA VAL A 410 2.80 -5.93 -22.32
C VAL A 410 3.75 -5.43 -23.40
N ILE A 411 4.93 -6.05 -23.48
CA ILE A 411 5.92 -5.84 -24.54
C ILE A 411 6.36 -7.23 -25.00
N ASP A 412 6.07 -7.58 -26.25
CA ASP A 412 6.25 -8.94 -26.78
C ASP A 412 5.62 -10.01 -25.85
N ASN A 413 6.45 -10.93 -25.33
CA ASN A 413 6.06 -11.95 -24.37
C ASN A 413 6.52 -11.58 -22.95
N THR A 414 6.59 -10.29 -22.61
CA THR A 414 6.88 -9.83 -21.25
C THR A 414 5.73 -8.98 -20.75
N LEU A 415 5.17 -9.38 -19.61
CA LEU A 415 4.22 -8.59 -18.84
C LEU A 415 4.96 -7.89 -17.71
N LYS A 416 4.91 -6.56 -17.70
CA LYS A 416 5.40 -5.72 -16.61
C LYS A 416 4.23 -5.35 -15.69
N VAL A 417 4.34 -5.67 -14.41
CA VAL A 417 3.39 -5.30 -13.35
C VAL A 417 4.00 -4.17 -12.55
N ILE A 418 3.42 -2.98 -12.58
CA ILE A 418 4.03 -1.75 -12.06
C ILE A 418 3.30 -1.31 -10.78
N ASN A 419 4.06 -1.06 -9.72
CA ASN A 419 3.56 -0.50 -8.48
C ASN A 419 3.44 1.04 -8.58
N LEU A 420 2.23 1.56 -8.41
CA LEU A 420 1.92 3.00 -8.40
C LEU A 420 1.70 3.55 -6.98
N THR A 421 1.95 2.74 -5.96
CA THR A 421 1.73 3.09 -4.55
C THR A 421 3.02 3.48 -3.84
N GLY A 422 2.88 4.10 -2.66
CA GLY A 422 4.00 4.54 -1.84
C GLY A 422 4.67 3.44 -1.03
N HIS A 423 4.08 2.25 -0.94
CA HIS A 423 4.50 1.10 -0.14
C HIS A 423 4.60 -0.15 -1.03
N LYS A 424 4.79 -1.35 -0.48
CA LYS A 424 4.74 -2.55 -1.32
C LYS A 424 3.33 -2.72 -1.90
N LEU A 425 3.25 -3.23 -3.11
CA LEU A 425 2.01 -3.64 -3.74
C LEU A 425 1.88 -5.16 -3.59
N ILE A 426 1.03 -5.68 -2.71
CA ILE A 426 0.09 -5.02 -1.78
C ILE A 426 0.68 -4.82 -0.36
N THR A 427 0.00 -4.08 0.52
CA THR A 427 0.44 -3.80 1.91
C THR A 427 -0.67 -4.06 2.94
N GLY A 428 -0.46 -3.69 4.21
CA GLY A 428 -1.37 -3.92 5.34
C GLY A 428 -1.14 -5.28 5.99
N TYR A 429 -2.17 -5.88 6.61
CA TYR A 429 -2.09 -7.25 7.10
C TYR A 429 -1.85 -8.22 5.92
N PRO A 430 -0.68 -8.86 5.82
CA PRO A 430 -0.31 -9.57 4.60
C PRO A 430 -0.75 -11.04 4.60
N GLU A 431 -1.00 -11.65 5.76
CA GLU A 431 -1.30 -13.08 5.90
C GLU A 431 -2.54 -13.54 5.12
N GLY A 432 -3.56 -12.69 4.98
CA GLY A 432 -4.77 -13.05 4.23
C GLY A 432 -4.86 -12.41 2.85
N ARG A 433 -4.09 -11.35 2.54
CA ARG A 433 -4.26 -10.61 1.28
C ARG A 433 -3.37 -11.17 0.19
N ARG A 434 -3.89 -11.19 -1.04
CA ARG A 434 -3.09 -11.57 -2.21
C ARG A 434 -3.54 -10.83 -3.46
N MET A 435 -2.59 -10.61 -4.36
CA MET A 435 -2.86 -10.25 -5.75
C MET A 435 -2.23 -11.28 -6.68
N TRP A 436 -2.79 -11.50 -7.86
CA TRP A 436 -2.22 -12.45 -8.83
C TRP A 436 -2.61 -12.09 -10.25
N VAL A 437 -1.85 -12.62 -11.22
CA VAL A 437 -2.16 -12.44 -12.63
C VAL A 437 -3.06 -13.58 -13.11
N ASN A 438 -4.24 -13.24 -13.64
CA ASN A 438 -5.10 -14.14 -14.39
C ASN A 438 -4.91 -13.90 -15.89
N ILE A 439 -4.65 -14.95 -16.66
CA ILE A 439 -4.42 -14.84 -18.11
C ILE A 439 -5.32 -15.82 -18.85
N LYS A 440 -6.22 -15.31 -19.68
CA LYS A 440 -7.10 -16.11 -20.54
C LYS A 440 -6.62 -16.03 -21.98
N TRP A 441 -6.11 -17.15 -22.50
CA TRP A 441 -5.56 -17.26 -23.85
C TRP A 441 -6.62 -17.72 -24.84
N TYR A 442 -6.72 -17.07 -25.98
CA TYR A 442 -7.71 -17.36 -27.01
C TYR A 442 -7.07 -17.62 -28.37
N ASP A 443 -7.70 -18.48 -29.17
CA ASP A 443 -7.35 -18.61 -30.58
C ASP A 443 -7.96 -17.49 -31.44
N SER A 444 -7.65 -17.50 -32.75
CA SER A 444 -8.20 -16.53 -33.72
C SER A 444 -9.74 -16.56 -33.86
N GLY A 445 -10.40 -17.60 -33.34
CA GLY A 445 -11.85 -17.76 -33.32
C GLY A 445 -12.49 -17.38 -31.98
N ASN A 446 -11.73 -16.79 -31.04
CA ASN A 446 -12.16 -16.48 -29.66
C ASN A 446 -12.51 -17.72 -28.82
N THR A 447 -11.92 -18.88 -29.12
CA THR A 447 -12.04 -20.07 -28.26
C THR A 447 -10.98 -20.00 -27.17
N LEU A 448 -11.38 -20.12 -25.89
CA LEU A 448 -10.46 -20.20 -24.76
C LEU A 448 -9.61 -21.47 -24.87
N LEU A 449 -8.29 -21.30 -24.93
CA LEU A 449 -7.30 -22.37 -25.02
C LEU A 449 -6.75 -22.77 -23.65
N ARG A 450 -6.49 -21.79 -22.79
CA ARG A 450 -5.91 -21.96 -21.45
C ARG A 450 -6.24 -20.76 -20.58
N GLU A 451 -6.43 -21.00 -19.30
CA GLU A 451 -6.50 -19.96 -18.27
C GLU A 451 -5.40 -20.23 -17.23
N ASP A 452 -4.51 -19.26 -17.04
CA ASP A 452 -3.48 -19.27 -15.99
C ASP A 452 -3.98 -18.44 -14.80
N GLY A 453 -3.67 -18.85 -13.56
CA GLY A 453 -4.16 -18.15 -12.36
C GLY A 453 -5.69 -18.16 -12.22
N ALA A 454 -6.34 -19.25 -12.64
CA ALA A 454 -7.79 -19.38 -12.60
C ALA A 454 -8.35 -19.31 -11.16
N TYR A 455 -9.48 -18.64 -10.99
CA TYR A 455 -10.22 -18.54 -9.73
C TYR A 455 -11.59 -19.21 -9.87
N GLY A 456 -11.97 -20.03 -8.89
CA GLY A 456 -13.28 -20.67 -8.86
C GLY A 456 -13.35 -21.83 -7.86
N PRO A 457 -14.33 -22.74 -8.00
CA PRO A 457 -14.55 -23.82 -7.05
C PRO A 457 -13.36 -24.79 -6.99
N ILE A 458 -12.74 -24.92 -5.81
CA ILE A 458 -11.56 -25.78 -5.62
C ILE A 458 -11.91 -27.23 -5.27
N GLY A 459 -13.20 -27.53 -5.05
CA GLY A 459 -13.67 -28.85 -4.64
C GLY A 459 -13.59 -29.13 -3.15
N ALA A 460 -13.26 -28.11 -2.34
CA ALA A 460 -13.38 -28.15 -0.88
C ALA A 460 -14.81 -27.80 -0.50
N THR A 461 -15.49 -28.70 0.19
CA THR A 461 -16.89 -28.53 0.62
C THR A 461 -16.93 -28.27 2.12
N VAL A 462 -17.58 -27.18 2.52
CA VAL A 462 -17.67 -26.73 3.91
C VAL A 462 -19.13 -26.66 4.32
N SER A 463 -19.44 -27.14 5.52
CA SER A 463 -20.79 -27.01 6.07
C SER A 463 -21.08 -25.56 6.41
N ASN A 464 -22.23 -25.08 5.94
CA ASN A 464 -22.64 -23.69 6.12
C ASN A 464 -23.12 -23.46 7.57
N PRO A 465 -22.46 -22.60 8.37
CA PRO A 465 -22.84 -22.38 9.76
C PRO A 465 -24.28 -21.86 9.94
N SER A 466 -24.81 -21.08 9.00
CA SER A 466 -26.21 -20.63 8.98
C SER A 466 -27.26 -21.75 8.81
N GLY A 467 -26.82 -23.00 8.59
CA GLY A 467 -27.71 -24.16 8.37
C GLY A 467 -28.19 -24.33 6.92
N GLY A 468 -27.59 -23.59 5.98
CA GLY A 468 -27.78 -23.74 4.54
C GLY A 468 -27.17 -25.04 3.97
N LEU A 469 -27.18 -25.17 2.65
CA LEU A 469 -26.46 -26.25 1.96
C LEU A 469 -24.95 -26.09 2.17
N ASP A 470 -24.23 -27.22 2.20
CA ASP A 470 -22.78 -27.19 2.15
C ASP A 470 -22.30 -26.40 0.91
N VAL A 471 -21.29 -25.56 1.09
CA VAL A 471 -20.78 -24.63 0.08
C VAL A 471 -19.47 -25.17 -0.49
N ASN A 472 -19.32 -25.12 -1.81
CA ASN A 472 -18.04 -25.38 -2.46
C ASN A 472 -17.24 -24.08 -2.46
N VAL A 473 -16.07 -24.11 -1.82
CA VAL A 473 -15.19 -22.96 -1.66
C VAL A 473 -14.65 -22.50 -3.01
N GLU A 474 -14.70 -21.20 -3.26
CA GLU A 474 -14.02 -20.57 -4.38
C GLU A 474 -12.67 -19.97 -3.94
N SER A 475 -11.60 -20.29 -4.68
CA SER A 475 -10.24 -19.78 -4.45
C SER A 475 -9.42 -19.93 -5.74
N ILE A 476 -8.14 -19.57 -5.71
CA ILE A 476 -7.21 -19.84 -6.81
C ILE A 476 -7.07 -21.37 -6.97
N LEU A 477 -7.33 -21.87 -8.17
CA LEU A 477 -7.44 -23.31 -8.43
C LEU A 477 -6.09 -24.03 -8.25
N ASP A 478 -5.01 -23.43 -8.74
CA ASP A 478 -3.65 -23.98 -8.71
C ASP A 478 -2.65 -22.93 -8.21
N LEU A 479 -2.27 -23.04 -6.94
CA LEU A 479 -1.32 -22.14 -6.27
C LEU A 479 0.12 -22.35 -6.76
N ASP A 480 0.45 -23.57 -7.19
CA ASP A 480 1.81 -23.98 -7.59
C ASP A 480 1.94 -24.12 -9.11
N GLY A 481 0.96 -23.59 -9.85
CA GLY A 481 0.90 -23.69 -11.31
C GLY A 481 2.12 -23.04 -11.96
N ALA A 482 2.72 -23.70 -12.95
CA ALA A 482 3.94 -23.21 -13.59
C ALA A 482 3.80 -21.84 -14.29
N ASN A 483 2.57 -21.41 -14.58
CA ASN A 483 2.25 -20.09 -15.12
C ASN A 483 1.47 -19.21 -14.13
N THR A 484 1.26 -19.67 -12.89
CA THR A 484 0.56 -18.90 -11.85
C THR A 484 1.55 -17.96 -11.19
N ARG A 485 1.24 -16.67 -11.16
CA ARG A 485 2.03 -15.66 -10.44
C ARG A 485 1.15 -14.97 -9.40
N ILE A 486 1.41 -15.29 -8.14
CA ILE A 486 0.75 -14.71 -6.96
C ILE A 486 1.77 -13.85 -6.23
N TYR A 487 1.32 -12.71 -5.70
CA TYR A 487 2.07 -11.80 -4.87
C TYR A 487 1.42 -11.75 -3.48
N GLU A 488 2.17 -12.18 -2.47
CA GLU A 488 1.75 -12.32 -1.08
C GLU A 488 2.99 -12.36 -0.16
N ALA A 489 2.77 -12.39 1.16
CA ALA A 489 3.85 -12.64 2.10
C ALA A 489 3.44 -13.71 3.10
N HIS A 490 4.39 -14.60 3.39
CA HIS A 490 4.20 -15.73 4.28
C HIS A 490 5.03 -15.55 5.54
N TYR A 491 4.40 -15.93 6.64
CA TYR A 491 4.94 -15.87 7.97
C TYR A 491 4.96 -17.26 8.56
N SER A 492 5.92 -17.49 9.42
CA SER A 492 6.28 -18.84 9.82
C SER A 492 6.80 -18.89 11.24
N VAL A 493 6.74 -20.10 11.79
CA VAL A 493 7.37 -20.46 13.05
C VAL A 493 8.66 -21.23 12.74
N THR A 494 9.78 -20.77 13.30
CA THR A 494 11.07 -21.47 13.22
C THR A 494 11.14 -22.66 14.17
N ARG A 495 11.98 -23.66 13.88
CA ARG A 495 12.18 -24.83 14.77
C ARG A 495 12.61 -24.45 16.19
N ALA A 496 13.47 -23.44 16.32
CA ALA A 496 13.93 -22.98 17.63
C ALA A 496 12.78 -22.41 18.46
N TRP A 497 11.88 -21.66 17.84
CA TRP A 497 10.72 -21.09 18.50
C TRP A 497 9.63 -22.12 18.80
N ALA A 498 9.45 -23.12 17.93
CA ALA A 498 8.53 -24.24 18.14
C ALA A 498 8.78 -25.01 19.45
N GLN A 499 10.03 -25.06 19.95
CA GLN A 499 10.34 -25.66 21.25
C GLN A 499 9.65 -24.92 22.41
N THR A 500 9.61 -23.59 22.35
CA THR A 500 8.92 -22.76 23.33
C THR A 500 7.41 -22.94 23.22
N ILE A 501 6.87 -22.92 22.00
CA ILE A 501 5.43 -23.14 21.75
C ILE A 501 5.01 -24.52 22.27
N GLN A 502 5.82 -25.57 22.07
CA GLN A 502 5.54 -26.89 22.62
C GLN A 502 5.42 -26.88 24.15
N ALA A 503 6.28 -26.11 24.82
CA ALA A 503 6.26 -26.01 26.27
C ALA A 503 5.00 -25.31 26.80
N LEU A 504 4.45 -24.37 26.03
CA LEU A 504 3.24 -23.61 26.37
C LEU A 504 1.95 -24.37 26.03
N HIS A 505 1.84 -24.92 24.82
CA HIS A 505 0.59 -25.48 24.28
C HIS A 505 0.60 -27.01 24.14
N GLY A 506 1.76 -27.65 24.29
CA GLY A 506 1.93 -29.09 24.12
C GLY A 506 2.24 -29.52 22.68
N SER A 507 2.55 -30.81 22.49
CA SER A 507 3.00 -31.35 21.20
C SER A 507 1.93 -31.38 20.10
N ASN A 508 0.66 -31.38 20.49
CA ASN A 508 -0.45 -31.52 19.54
C ASN A 508 -0.97 -30.17 19.01
N PHE A 509 -0.36 -29.05 19.43
CA PHE A 509 -0.71 -27.73 18.92
C PHE A 509 -0.53 -27.72 17.39
N ALA A 510 -1.61 -27.40 16.68
CA ALA A 510 -1.63 -27.35 15.23
C ALA A 510 -0.84 -26.12 14.76
N LEU A 511 -0.06 -26.27 13.69
CA LEU A 511 0.65 -25.17 13.05
C LEU A 511 0.07 -24.85 11.66
N ASN A 512 -0.52 -25.84 11.00
CA ASN A 512 -1.02 -25.69 9.63
C ASN A 512 -2.12 -26.73 9.31
N TYR A 513 -3.02 -26.36 8.40
CA TYR A 513 -4.19 -27.11 7.97
C TYR A 513 -4.16 -27.36 6.46
N ASP A 514 -4.63 -28.52 6.02
CA ASP A 514 -4.80 -28.84 4.60
C ASP A 514 -5.93 -28.00 3.99
N ARG A 515 -5.61 -27.22 2.94
CA ARG A 515 -6.57 -26.30 2.30
C ARG A 515 -7.87 -26.95 1.82
N TYR A 516 -7.84 -28.25 1.47
CA TYR A 516 -9.01 -28.96 0.91
C TYR A 516 -9.84 -29.66 1.99
N SER A 517 -9.19 -30.34 2.92
CA SER A 517 -9.84 -31.19 3.91
C SER A 517 -9.98 -30.54 5.29
N GLY A 518 -9.24 -29.46 5.57
CA GLY A 518 -9.16 -28.83 6.88
C GLY A 518 -8.44 -29.68 7.94
N ASN A 519 -7.81 -30.79 7.57
CA ASN A 519 -7.09 -31.63 8.52
C ASN A 519 -5.77 -30.99 8.93
N VAL A 520 -5.35 -31.19 10.19
CA VAL A 520 -4.05 -30.73 10.67
C VAL A 520 -2.90 -31.46 9.95
N VAL A 521 -2.14 -30.75 9.12
CA VAL A 521 -1.01 -31.29 8.36
C VAL A 521 0.32 -31.11 9.06
N CYS A 522 0.41 -30.20 10.02
CA CYS A 522 1.58 -30.07 10.88
C CYS A 522 1.20 -29.71 12.31
N THR A 523 1.79 -30.40 13.27
CA THR A 523 1.75 -30.02 14.69
C THR A 523 3.15 -29.62 15.15
N VAL A 524 3.25 -28.91 16.27
CA VAL A 524 4.56 -28.58 16.88
C VAL A 524 5.38 -29.84 17.16
N GLY A 525 4.75 -30.92 17.64
CA GLY A 525 5.41 -32.20 17.88
C GLY A 525 5.95 -32.84 16.60
N ASP A 526 5.14 -32.87 15.54
CA ASP A 526 5.56 -33.37 14.22
C ASP A 526 6.72 -32.52 13.65
N PHE A 527 6.68 -31.20 13.83
CA PHE A 527 7.69 -30.28 13.33
C PHE A 527 9.06 -30.49 13.99
N LEU A 528 9.08 -30.78 15.28
CA LEU A 528 10.30 -30.96 16.04
C LEU A 528 10.98 -32.32 15.80
N LEU A 529 10.34 -33.26 15.10
CA LEU A 529 10.99 -34.49 14.63
C LEU A 529 12.10 -34.18 13.61
N ASP A 530 13.17 -34.97 13.60
CA ASP A 530 14.22 -34.88 12.60
C ASP A 530 13.65 -35.07 11.18
N ASP A 531 14.21 -34.39 10.17
CA ASP A 531 13.68 -34.42 8.80
C ASP A 531 13.73 -35.82 8.14
N GLU A 532 14.62 -36.68 8.63
CA GLU A 532 14.77 -38.07 8.23
C GLU A 532 13.84 -39.03 9.00
N ASP A 533 13.09 -38.54 9.99
CA ASP A 533 12.14 -39.36 10.76
C ASP A 533 10.96 -39.77 9.85
N PRO A 534 10.66 -41.08 9.73
CA PRO A 534 9.57 -41.54 8.87
C PRO A 534 8.17 -41.12 9.36
N GLY A 535 8.05 -40.69 10.61
CA GLY A 535 6.83 -40.13 11.18
C GLY A 535 6.63 -38.65 10.86
N LYS A 536 7.66 -37.95 10.34
CA LYS A 536 7.56 -36.55 10.00
C LYS A 536 6.78 -36.34 8.71
N LYS A 537 5.73 -35.53 8.81
CA LYS A 537 4.89 -35.14 7.66
C LYS A 537 5.68 -34.19 6.74
N ASP A 538 5.45 -34.29 5.43
CA ASP A 538 6.17 -33.47 4.44
C ASP A 538 5.95 -31.96 4.67
N ALA A 539 4.72 -31.56 5.04
CA ALA A 539 4.37 -30.17 5.38
C ALA A 539 5.12 -29.62 6.61
N CYS A 540 5.80 -30.47 7.38
CA CYS A 540 6.59 -30.05 8.54
C CYS A 540 8.10 -30.00 8.28
N LYS A 541 8.59 -30.40 7.10
CA LYS A 541 10.03 -30.49 6.82
C LYS A 541 10.66 -29.10 6.66
N GLY A 542 11.95 -28.99 6.95
CA GLY A 542 12.70 -27.73 6.89
C GLY A 542 12.91 -27.06 8.25
N ASP A 543 13.37 -25.81 8.19
CA ASP A 543 13.79 -25.00 9.35
C ASP A 543 12.68 -24.09 9.91
N PHE A 544 11.60 -23.93 9.15
CA PHE A 544 10.40 -23.19 9.50
C PHE A 544 9.17 -23.85 8.88
N VAL A 545 7.99 -23.55 9.41
CA VAL A 545 6.69 -23.95 8.87
C VAL A 545 5.82 -22.71 8.76
N ASP A 546 5.25 -22.47 7.59
CA ASP A 546 4.30 -21.37 7.37
C ASP A 546 3.05 -21.58 8.22
N THR A 547 2.62 -20.52 8.90
CA THR A 547 1.42 -20.53 9.76
C THR A 547 0.72 -19.18 9.69
N PHE A 548 -0.54 -19.15 10.12
CA PHE A 548 -1.31 -17.92 10.30
C PHE A 548 -1.47 -17.53 11.78
N HIS A 549 -0.68 -18.13 12.67
CA HIS A 549 -0.67 -17.78 14.09
C HIS A 549 0.02 -16.42 14.29
N PHE A 550 -0.74 -15.36 14.06
CA PHE A 550 -0.31 -13.96 14.10
C PHE A 550 0.61 -13.64 15.29
N THR A 551 0.25 -14.06 16.50
CA THR A 551 1.02 -13.77 17.72
C THR A 551 2.25 -14.66 17.92
N LEU A 552 2.40 -15.73 17.15
CA LEU A 552 3.47 -16.72 17.29
C LEU A 552 4.48 -16.70 16.14
N ASN A 553 4.11 -16.14 15.00
CA ASN A 553 4.97 -16.04 13.82
C ASN A 553 6.23 -15.22 14.12
N ASN A 554 7.40 -15.82 13.86
CA ASN A 554 8.71 -15.23 14.19
C ASN A 554 9.65 -15.15 12.98
N HIS A 555 9.19 -15.48 11.77
CA HIS A 555 10.02 -15.45 10.58
C HIS A 555 9.19 -15.18 9.32
N VAL A 556 9.69 -14.29 8.45
CA VAL A 556 9.12 -14.01 7.13
C VAL A 556 9.75 -14.97 6.14
N SER A 557 9.01 -16.01 5.74
CA SER A 557 9.49 -17.08 4.87
C SER A 557 9.40 -16.72 3.39
N MET A 558 8.47 -15.85 3.03
CA MET A 558 8.31 -15.31 1.67
C MET A 558 7.75 -13.89 1.74
N ASP A 559 8.21 -13.02 0.86
CA ASP A 559 7.59 -11.73 0.60
C ASP A 559 7.97 -11.33 -0.82
N ASN A 560 7.07 -11.63 -1.75
CA ASN A 560 7.21 -11.29 -3.15
C ASN A 560 6.24 -10.17 -3.52
N ARG A 561 5.93 -9.24 -2.61
CA ARG A 561 5.13 -8.04 -2.92
C ARG A 561 6.03 -6.99 -3.56
N ILE A 562 5.52 -6.29 -4.58
CA ILE A 562 6.33 -5.43 -5.44
C ILE A 562 6.76 -4.15 -4.68
N PRO A 563 8.06 -3.83 -4.58
CA PRO A 563 8.59 -2.63 -3.91
C PRO A 563 7.99 -1.31 -4.40
N PRO A 564 7.96 -0.24 -3.58
CA PRO A 564 7.64 1.11 -4.06
C PRO A 564 8.81 1.74 -4.82
N TYR A 565 8.50 2.82 -5.55
CA TYR A 565 9.51 3.61 -6.24
C TYR A 565 10.60 4.12 -5.29
N GLY A 566 11.85 3.84 -5.64
CA GLY A 566 13.01 4.30 -4.88
C GLY A 566 13.31 3.50 -3.62
N MET A 567 12.70 2.33 -3.41
CA MET A 567 12.94 1.52 -2.22
C MET A 567 14.42 1.17 -2.04
N GLN A 568 15.07 1.76 -1.04
CA GLN A 568 16.50 1.60 -0.78
C GLN A 568 16.80 0.36 0.05
N TYR A 569 17.78 -0.43 -0.38
CA TYR A 569 18.21 -1.65 0.30
C TYR A 569 18.54 -1.45 1.78
N ASP A 570 19.36 -0.43 2.10
CA ASP A 570 19.88 -0.26 3.46
C ASP A 570 18.78 0.11 4.45
N ILE A 571 17.80 0.91 4.01
CA ILE A 571 16.61 1.26 4.81
C ILE A 571 15.71 0.02 4.92
N ALA A 572 15.51 -0.71 3.83
CA ALA A 572 14.69 -1.92 3.81
C ALA A 572 15.20 -3.01 4.76
N ARG A 573 16.51 -3.29 4.73
CA ARG A 573 17.19 -4.21 5.66
C ARG A 573 17.04 -3.75 7.10
N LYS A 574 17.25 -2.45 7.34
CA LYS A 574 17.13 -1.87 8.68
C LYS A 574 15.71 -2.04 9.25
N ARG A 575 14.68 -1.88 8.42
CA ARG A 575 13.28 -1.85 8.83
C ARG A 575 12.56 -3.19 8.71
N ASN A 576 13.29 -4.28 8.47
CA ASN A 576 12.76 -5.64 8.32
C ASN A 576 11.71 -5.78 7.18
N ILE A 577 12.00 -5.22 6.01
CA ILE A 577 11.08 -5.23 4.86
C ILE A 577 11.75 -5.65 3.54
N LEU A 578 12.89 -6.36 3.61
CA LEU A 578 13.51 -6.88 2.40
C LEU A 578 12.52 -7.83 1.68
N PRO A 579 12.48 -7.83 0.35
CA PRO A 579 11.87 -8.91 -0.41
C PRO A 579 12.48 -10.25 0.02
N VAL A 580 11.69 -11.32 -0.04
CA VAL A 580 12.19 -12.68 0.23
C VAL A 580 11.80 -13.56 -0.96
N PRO A 581 12.76 -13.98 -1.82
CA PRO A 581 14.20 -13.74 -1.71
C PRO A 581 14.63 -12.28 -1.99
N GLU A 582 15.78 -11.90 -1.45
CA GLU A 582 16.30 -10.52 -1.42
C GLU A 582 16.59 -9.92 -2.80
N ASP A 583 16.85 -10.75 -3.81
CA ASP A 583 17.30 -10.34 -5.14
C ASP A 583 16.22 -10.34 -6.24
N GLN A 584 14.98 -10.72 -5.89
CA GLN A 584 13.92 -10.91 -6.89
C GLN A 584 13.52 -9.63 -7.65
N TYR A 585 13.76 -8.45 -7.08
CA TYR A 585 13.47 -7.14 -7.70
C TYR A 585 14.73 -6.36 -8.07
N GLY A 586 15.83 -7.06 -8.34
CA GLY A 586 17.16 -6.43 -8.42
C GLY A 586 17.60 -5.90 -7.05
N GLY A 587 18.57 -4.99 -7.00
CA GLY A 587 18.84 -4.20 -5.78
C GLY A 587 19.25 -4.98 -4.51
N ALA A 588 19.86 -6.16 -4.64
CA ALA A 588 20.15 -7.06 -3.50
C ALA A 588 21.42 -6.71 -2.70
N GLY A 589 21.66 -5.43 -2.41
CA GLY A 589 22.85 -5.05 -1.65
C GLY A 589 22.97 -3.59 -1.26
N SER A 590 23.89 -3.33 -0.34
CA SER A 590 24.10 -1.99 0.21
C SER A 590 24.33 -0.92 -0.86
N GLY A 591 23.64 0.21 -0.73
CA GLY A 591 23.64 1.32 -1.67
C GLY A 591 22.79 1.13 -2.94
N SER A 592 22.07 0.02 -3.08
CA SER A 592 21.19 -0.22 -4.23
C SER A 592 19.71 0.07 -3.95
N THR A 593 18.92 0.09 -5.03
CA THR A 593 17.49 0.39 -5.03
C THR A 593 16.76 -0.73 -5.76
N TYR A 594 15.61 -1.14 -5.23
CA TYR A 594 14.76 -2.15 -5.85
C TYR A 594 13.95 -1.60 -7.02
N ASN A 595 13.65 -2.48 -7.99
CA ASN A 595 12.67 -2.19 -9.04
C ASN A 595 11.28 -2.09 -8.41
N TYR A 596 10.51 -1.09 -8.82
CA TYR A 596 9.12 -0.89 -8.40
C TYR A 596 8.12 -1.65 -9.30
N TRP A 597 8.61 -2.69 -9.95
CA TRP A 597 7.83 -3.51 -10.88
C TRP A 597 8.34 -4.95 -10.86
N ASP A 598 7.47 -5.86 -11.30
CA ASP A 598 7.83 -7.23 -11.65
C ASP A 598 7.77 -7.42 -13.17
N GLU A 599 8.59 -8.34 -13.70
CA GLU A 599 8.57 -8.75 -15.11
C GLU A 599 8.30 -10.24 -15.21
N ILE A 600 7.15 -10.58 -15.80
CA ILE A 600 6.71 -11.96 -16.00
C ILE A 600 6.91 -12.30 -17.47
N THR A 601 7.67 -13.37 -17.74
CA THR A 601 7.73 -13.95 -19.09
C THR A 601 6.43 -14.69 -19.38
N LEU A 602 5.68 -14.21 -20.36
CA LEU A 602 4.46 -14.82 -20.87
C LEU A 602 4.80 -16.08 -21.69
N ASN A 603 3.97 -17.11 -21.55
CA ASN A 603 4.14 -18.39 -22.22
C ASN A 603 2.89 -18.77 -23.04
N PRO A 604 2.63 -18.11 -24.19
CA PRO A 604 1.43 -18.36 -24.99
C PRO A 604 1.30 -19.84 -25.39
N PRO A 605 0.14 -20.50 -25.20
CA PRO A 605 -0.08 -21.85 -25.68
C PRO A 605 -0.10 -21.90 -27.21
N ALA A 606 0.21 -23.06 -27.80
CA ALA A 606 0.19 -23.23 -29.25
C ALA A 606 -1.20 -22.89 -29.84
N GLY A 607 -1.21 -22.00 -30.84
CA GLY A 607 -2.44 -21.53 -31.48
C GLY A 607 -3.09 -20.31 -30.81
N ALA A 608 -2.52 -19.80 -29.71
CA ALA A 608 -2.95 -18.52 -29.13
C ALA A 608 -2.75 -17.38 -30.13
N HIS A 609 -3.77 -16.54 -30.24
CA HIS A 609 -3.80 -15.35 -31.08
C HIS A 609 -3.93 -14.08 -30.24
N HIS A 610 -4.62 -14.15 -29.09
CA HIS A 610 -4.67 -13.06 -28.13
C HIS A 610 -4.86 -13.60 -26.71
N ALA A 611 -4.65 -12.75 -25.70
CA ALA A 611 -5.02 -13.04 -24.33
C ALA A 611 -5.49 -11.81 -23.58
N ASN A 612 -6.47 -12.01 -22.70
CA ASN A 612 -6.86 -11.02 -21.70
C ASN A 612 -6.06 -11.27 -20.43
N ILE A 613 -5.38 -10.25 -19.93
CA ILE A 613 -4.57 -10.29 -18.73
C ILE A 613 -5.21 -9.37 -17.69
N GLU A 614 -5.49 -9.90 -16.51
CA GLU A 614 -6.04 -9.15 -15.39
C GLU A 614 -5.15 -9.35 -14.16
N LEU A 615 -4.78 -8.25 -13.50
CA LEU A 615 -4.23 -8.29 -12.15
C LEU A 615 -5.41 -8.29 -11.18
N LEU A 616 -5.62 -9.41 -10.51
CA LEU A 616 -6.70 -9.62 -9.57
C LEU A 616 -6.22 -9.39 -8.14
N TYR A 617 -7.08 -8.85 -7.29
CA TYR A 617 -6.87 -8.67 -5.86
C TYR A 617 -7.97 -9.35 -5.07
N GLN A 618 -7.58 -10.11 -4.04
CA GLN A 618 -8.49 -10.67 -3.05
C GLN A 618 -8.14 -10.14 -1.67
N GLY A 619 -9.13 -9.56 -1.00
CA GLY A 619 -8.96 -8.95 0.30
C GLY A 619 -8.66 -9.94 1.43
N THR A 620 -9.15 -11.19 1.36
CA THR A 620 -8.79 -12.26 2.29
C THR A 620 -8.85 -13.64 1.63
N SER A 621 -7.88 -14.50 1.93
CA SER A 621 -7.74 -15.83 1.35
C SER A 621 -8.66 -16.85 2.02
N TRP A 622 -9.05 -17.89 1.28
CA TRP A 622 -9.73 -19.05 1.87
C TRP A 622 -8.89 -19.69 2.98
N GLU A 623 -7.59 -19.84 2.74
CA GLU A 623 -6.66 -20.47 3.66
C GLU A 623 -6.64 -19.76 5.02
N TYR A 624 -6.72 -18.42 5.03
CA TYR A 624 -6.81 -17.64 6.26
C TYR A 624 -8.18 -17.77 6.94
N ILE A 625 -9.28 -17.71 6.19
CA ILE A 625 -10.64 -17.90 6.74
C ILE A 625 -10.80 -19.30 7.35
N GLN A 626 -10.30 -20.33 6.67
CA GLN A 626 -10.28 -21.69 7.18
C GLN A 626 -9.46 -21.77 8.47
N PHE A 627 -8.30 -21.13 8.52
CA PHE A 627 -7.48 -21.07 9.73
C PHE A 627 -8.23 -20.42 10.89
N LEU A 628 -8.80 -19.23 10.71
CA LEU A 628 -9.53 -18.51 11.78
C LEU A 628 -10.68 -19.35 12.35
N TYR A 629 -11.37 -20.12 11.50
CA TYR A 629 -12.42 -21.04 11.91
C TYR A 629 -11.88 -22.29 12.65
N LEU A 630 -10.83 -22.92 12.14
CA LEU A 630 -10.32 -24.20 12.68
C LEU A 630 -9.38 -24.04 13.87
N ALA A 631 -8.70 -22.90 13.98
CA ALA A 631 -7.76 -22.60 15.06
C ALA A 631 -8.47 -22.06 16.31
N ASN A 632 -9.60 -21.37 16.16
CA ASN A 632 -10.40 -20.90 17.30
C ASN A 632 -10.97 -22.11 18.07
N ASP A 633 -10.50 -22.32 19.30
CA ASP A 633 -10.87 -23.47 20.13
C ASP A 633 -12.21 -23.31 20.87
N GLN A 634 -12.82 -22.13 20.72
CA GLN A 634 -14.11 -21.73 21.28
C GLN A 634 -14.17 -21.71 22.81
N GLN A 635 -13.01 -21.67 23.50
CA GLN A 635 -12.98 -21.70 24.96
C GLN A 635 -13.20 -20.33 25.61
N ASN A 636 -12.88 -19.23 24.92
CA ASN A 636 -13.22 -17.88 25.39
C ASN A 636 -14.74 -17.63 25.23
N GLU A 637 -15.42 -17.24 26.30
CA GLU A 637 -16.88 -17.01 26.31
C GLU A 637 -17.31 -15.84 25.42
N PHE A 638 -16.49 -14.80 25.34
CA PHE A 638 -16.73 -13.62 24.52
C PHE A 638 -16.37 -13.90 23.05
N LEU A 639 -15.17 -14.39 22.75
CA LEU A 639 -14.60 -14.52 21.41
C LEU A 639 -14.80 -15.89 20.73
N GLY A 640 -15.26 -16.91 21.46
CA GLY A 640 -15.25 -18.29 20.99
C GLY A 640 -16.09 -18.55 19.74
N GLN A 641 -17.03 -17.67 19.42
CA GLN A 641 -17.88 -17.79 18.23
C GLN A 641 -17.32 -17.04 17.00
N GLU A 642 -16.31 -16.20 17.16
CA GLU A 642 -15.88 -15.26 16.11
C GLU A 642 -15.29 -15.96 14.88
N GLY A 643 -14.60 -17.09 15.06
CA GLY A 643 -14.13 -17.90 13.92
C GLY A 643 -15.28 -18.48 13.08
N VAL A 644 -16.39 -18.86 13.73
CA VAL A 644 -17.60 -19.37 13.06
C VAL A 644 -18.38 -18.23 12.42
N ASN A 645 -18.54 -17.09 13.11
CA ASN A 645 -19.23 -15.91 12.59
C ASN A 645 -18.52 -15.33 11.37
N MET A 646 -17.19 -15.34 11.37
CA MET A 646 -16.39 -14.90 10.22
C MET A 646 -16.55 -15.86 9.04
N LEU A 647 -16.50 -17.18 9.25
CA LEU A 647 -16.74 -18.16 8.20
C LEU A 647 -18.15 -18.03 7.62
N ASP A 648 -19.16 -17.88 8.49
CA ASP A 648 -20.55 -17.72 8.07
C ASP A 648 -20.75 -16.49 7.19
N ALA A 649 -20.24 -15.34 7.63
CA ALA A 649 -20.32 -14.12 6.85
C ALA A 649 -19.55 -14.25 5.53
N TRP A 650 -18.35 -14.84 5.55
CA TRP A 650 -17.55 -15.04 4.33
C TRP A 650 -18.27 -15.91 3.30
N LEU A 651 -18.95 -16.99 3.72
CA LEU A 651 -19.68 -17.87 2.82
C LEU A 651 -20.96 -17.25 2.25
N ASN A 652 -21.63 -16.37 3.00
CA ASN A 652 -23.00 -15.94 2.71
C ASN A 652 -23.15 -14.46 2.33
N ALA A 653 -22.22 -13.58 2.70
CA ALA A 653 -22.25 -12.18 2.31
C ALA A 653 -21.94 -12.03 0.81
N VAL A 654 -22.86 -11.38 0.09
CA VAL A 654 -22.70 -11.10 -1.34
C VAL A 654 -21.74 -9.94 -1.50
N THR A 655 -20.70 -10.13 -2.33
CA THR A 655 -19.74 -9.08 -2.65
C THR A 655 -20.42 -8.07 -3.58
N ALA A 656 -20.81 -6.90 -3.08
CA ALA A 656 -21.59 -5.93 -3.86
C ALA A 656 -20.81 -5.38 -5.07
N MET A 657 -19.48 -5.33 -4.96
CA MET A 657 -18.58 -4.85 -6.01
C MET A 657 -18.22 -5.92 -7.06
N ASP A 658 -18.66 -7.17 -6.88
CA ASP A 658 -18.51 -8.20 -7.91
C ASP A 658 -19.75 -8.22 -8.81
N PRO A 659 -19.63 -7.98 -10.13
CA PRO A 659 -20.77 -8.02 -11.05
C PRO A 659 -21.49 -9.37 -11.10
N SER A 660 -20.78 -10.45 -10.73
CA SER A 660 -21.35 -11.81 -10.66
C SER A 660 -22.06 -12.10 -9.34
N GLN A 661 -22.07 -11.14 -8.40
CA GLN A 661 -22.66 -11.26 -7.07
C GLN A 661 -22.18 -12.51 -6.31
N ARG A 662 -20.90 -12.87 -6.47
CA ARG A 662 -20.31 -13.98 -5.72
C ARG A 662 -20.17 -13.61 -4.24
N THR A 663 -20.13 -14.64 -3.40
CA THR A 663 -19.76 -14.52 -1.98
C THR A 663 -18.25 -14.76 -1.83
N MET A 664 -17.75 -15.05 -0.63
CA MET A 664 -16.37 -15.51 -0.41
C MET A 664 -15.27 -14.49 -0.73
N VAL A 665 -15.59 -13.20 -0.59
CA VAL A 665 -14.70 -12.06 -0.91
C VAL A 665 -14.14 -12.25 -2.31
N ALA A 666 -15.02 -12.10 -3.30
CA ALA A 666 -14.68 -12.33 -4.69
C ALA A 666 -13.61 -11.35 -5.15
N PRO A 667 -12.63 -11.77 -5.96
CA PRO A 667 -11.55 -10.88 -6.38
C PRO A 667 -12.04 -9.78 -7.31
N ILE A 668 -11.40 -8.61 -7.20
CA ILE A 668 -11.61 -7.49 -8.09
C ILE A 668 -10.42 -7.31 -9.03
N VAL A 669 -10.69 -6.79 -10.23
CA VAL A 669 -9.65 -6.43 -11.19
C VAL A 669 -9.04 -5.10 -10.76
N MET A 670 -7.72 -5.05 -10.59
CA MET A 670 -6.97 -3.81 -10.33
C MET A 670 -6.50 -3.15 -11.62
N ALA A 671 -6.07 -3.96 -12.59
CA ALA A 671 -5.57 -3.50 -13.86
C ALA A 671 -5.73 -4.58 -14.92
N SER A 672 -5.85 -4.18 -16.17
CA SER A 672 -5.98 -5.09 -17.31
C SER A 672 -5.01 -4.72 -18.42
N ALA A 673 -4.59 -5.71 -19.19
CA ALA A 673 -3.85 -5.55 -20.43
C ALA A 673 -4.26 -6.65 -21.43
N GLU A 674 -3.91 -6.46 -22.69
CA GLU A 674 -4.08 -7.47 -23.72
C GLU A 674 -2.70 -7.91 -24.24
N TRP A 675 -2.58 -9.19 -24.53
CA TRP A 675 -1.49 -9.74 -25.34
C TRP A 675 -2.04 -10.10 -26.71
N LEU A 676 -1.29 -9.80 -27.77
CA LEU A 676 -1.65 -10.12 -29.15
C LEU A 676 -0.48 -10.86 -29.80
N VAL A 677 -0.79 -11.92 -30.56
CA VAL A 677 0.24 -12.65 -31.31
C VAL A 677 0.83 -11.70 -32.35
N ASP A 678 2.14 -11.50 -32.27
CA ASP A 678 2.90 -10.59 -33.15
C ASP A 678 2.16 -9.26 -33.38
N SER A 679 2.16 -8.35 -32.39
CA SER A 679 2.26 -6.95 -32.76
C SER A 679 3.61 -6.79 -33.45
N VAL A 680 3.67 -7.07 -34.76
CA VAL A 680 4.82 -6.70 -35.57
C VAL A 680 5.02 -5.22 -35.32
N ASN A 681 6.09 -4.86 -34.60
CA ASN A 681 6.43 -3.48 -34.32
C ASN A 681 6.31 -2.70 -35.63
N VAL A 682 5.35 -1.78 -35.69
CA VAL A 682 5.09 -0.99 -36.89
C VAL A 682 6.09 0.16 -36.85
N PRO A 683 7.06 0.24 -37.78
CA PRO A 683 8.02 1.34 -37.73
C PRO A 683 7.29 2.69 -37.82
N PRO A 684 7.81 3.74 -37.16
CA PRO A 684 7.16 5.04 -37.15
C PRO A 684 7.01 5.59 -38.58
N SER A 685 6.11 6.57 -38.74
CA SER A 685 6.01 7.36 -39.96
C SER A 685 6.87 8.62 -39.84
N CYS A 686 7.63 8.96 -40.87
CA CYS A 686 8.51 10.13 -40.89
C CYS A 686 8.23 11.01 -42.09
N ASN A 687 8.13 12.33 -41.86
CA ASN A 687 7.97 13.32 -42.92
C ASN A 687 8.95 14.49 -42.73
N ILE A 688 9.50 15.01 -43.83
CA ILE A 688 10.17 16.32 -43.85
C ILE A 688 9.11 17.37 -44.15
N ASP A 689 8.83 18.25 -43.19
CA ASP A 689 7.83 19.29 -43.33
C ASP A 689 8.40 20.52 -44.04
N GLU A 690 9.64 20.89 -43.72
CA GLU A 690 10.40 21.93 -44.41
C GLU A 690 11.82 21.44 -44.72
N PRO A 691 12.30 21.58 -45.97
CA PRO A 691 11.56 21.95 -47.16
C PRO A 691 10.66 20.80 -47.65
N ALA A 692 9.41 21.11 -48.02
CA ALA A 692 8.41 20.12 -48.45
C ALA A 692 8.68 19.46 -49.84
N GLY A 693 9.83 19.75 -50.45
CA GLY A 693 10.20 19.29 -51.78
C GLY A 693 11.57 19.81 -52.21
N GLU A 694 11.99 19.47 -53.42
CA GLU A 694 13.32 19.84 -53.93
C GLU A 694 13.54 21.35 -53.94
N VAL A 695 14.71 21.78 -53.50
CA VAL A 695 15.07 23.20 -53.39
C VAL A 695 16.34 23.49 -54.19
N GLU A 696 16.34 24.60 -54.92
CA GLU A 696 17.54 25.16 -55.54
C GLU A 696 17.96 26.45 -54.80
N ILE A 697 19.21 26.51 -54.35
CA ILE A 697 19.80 27.65 -53.63
C ILE A 697 21.18 28.01 -54.19
N GLN A 698 21.68 29.21 -53.90
CA GLN A 698 23.06 29.57 -54.19
C GLN A 698 24.01 29.09 -53.11
N ALA A 699 25.26 28.79 -53.48
CA ALA A 699 26.33 28.48 -52.53
C ALA A 699 26.47 29.57 -51.44
N GLY A 700 26.54 29.14 -50.19
CA GLY A 700 26.56 29.98 -48.99
C GLY A 700 25.18 30.42 -48.47
N SER A 701 24.09 29.84 -48.98
CA SER A 701 22.73 30.04 -48.44
C SER A 701 22.37 28.99 -47.38
N GLN A 702 21.36 29.30 -46.57
CA GLN A 702 20.82 28.42 -45.52
C GLN A 702 19.41 27.93 -45.87
N ILE A 703 19.07 26.72 -45.42
CA ILE A 703 17.73 26.13 -45.49
C ILE A 703 17.27 25.79 -44.07
N SER A 704 16.01 26.07 -43.75
CA SER A 704 15.38 25.66 -42.50
C SER A 704 14.83 24.24 -42.65
N TYR A 705 15.04 23.41 -41.63
CA TYR A 705 14.54 22.04 -41.58
C TYR A 705 13.65 21.82 -40.36
N SER A 706 12.49 21.22 -40.61
CA SER A 706 11.54 20.70 -39.63
C SER A 706 10.96 19.38 -40.11
N GLY A 707 10.60 18.50 -39.18
CA GLY A 707 10.05 17.19 -39.50
C GLY A 707 9.05 16.73 -38.46
N THR A 708 8.21 15.78 -38.85
CA THR A 708 7.23 15.15 -37.95
C THR A 708 7.48 13.64 -37.95
N ALA A 709 7.55 13.03 -36.77
CA ALA A 709 7.46 11.59 -36.63
C ALA A 709 6.31 11.17 -35.72
N SER A 710 5.59 10.12 -36.09
CA SER A 710 4.53 9.55 -35.28
C SER A 710 4.52 8.04 -35.38
N ASP A 711 4.17 7.41 -34.26
CA ASP A 711 4.13 5.96 -34.13
C ASP A 711 2.71 5.52 -33.74
N SER A 712 2.23 4.44 -34.35
CA SER A 712 0.85 3.96 -34.21
C SER A 712 0.66 2.95 -33.09
N ASP A 713 1.73 2.24 -32.72
CA ASP A 713 1.77 1.21 -31.69
C ASP A 713 2.77 1.52 -30.57
N GLY A 714 3.36 2.73 -30.59
CA GLY A 714 4.35 3.16 -29.60
C GLY A 714 4.59 4.66 -29.54
N SER A 715 5.79 5.03 -29.10
CA SER A 715 6.28 6.41 -29.01
C SER A 715 7.69 6.54 -29.60
N ILE A 716 8.05 7.74 -30.04
CA ILE A 716 9.36 8.00 -30.66
C ILE A 716 10.46 8.09 -29.59
N ALA A 717 11.48 7.24 -29.71
CA ALA A 717 12.62 7.22 -28.80
C ALA A 717 13.77 8.13 -29.26
N SER A 718 13.98 8.31 -30.58
CA SER A 718 15.05 9.16 -31.10
C SER A 718 14.84 9.65 -32.54
N TYR A 719 15.49 10.77 -32.88
CA TYR A 719 15.49 11.39 -34.22
C TYR A 719 16.89 11.39 -34.82
N THR A 720 16.99 11.28 -36.16
CA THR A 720 18.26 11.36 -36.89
C THR A 720 18.09 12.14 -38.20
N TRP A 721 18.91 13.16 -38.39
CA TRP A 721 19.03 13.94 -39.62
C TRP A 721 20.43 13.79 -40.24
N SER A 722 20.50 13.74 -41.57
CA SER A 722 21.74 13.84 -42.34
C SER A 722 21.64 14.91 -43.41
N PHE A 723 22.54 15.90 -43.36
CA PHE A 723 22.62 17.02 -44.29
C PHE A 723 23.89 16.90 -45.13
N ALA A 724 23.89 16.10 -46.18
CA ALA A 724 25.07 15.95 -47.04
C ALA A 724 25.50 17.32 -47.61
N GLY A 725 26.75 17.72 -47.46
CA GLY A 725 27.25 19.03 -47.91
C GLY A 725 26.75 20.23 -47.08
N GLY A 726 25.97 19.98 -46.03
CA GLY A 726 25.48 20.99 -45.09
C GLY A 726 26.37 21.13 -43.85
N GLU A 727 26.33 22.30 -43.22
CA GLU A 727 26.95 22.60 -41.93
C GLU A 727 25.87 23.10 -40.95
N PRO A 728 25.58 22.37 -39.86
CA PRO A 728 26.15 21.07 -39.47
C PRO A 728 25.72 19.93 -40.41
N ALA A 729 26.48 18.83 -40.41
CA ALA A 729 26.24 17.67 -41.29
C ALA A 729 25.15 16.70 -40.78
N SER A 730 24.70 16.83 -39.54
CA SER A 730 23.69 15.98 -38.91
C SER A 730 23.05 16.65 -37.70
N ALA A 731 21.88 16.17 -37.27
CA ALA A 731 21.20 16.56 -36.04
C ALA A 731 20.39 15.38 -35.45
N ASN A 732 19.98 15.48 -34.18
CA ASN A 732 19.25 14.44 -33.45
C ASN A 732 18.03 14.98 -32.67
N VAL A 733 17.50 16.11 -33.11
CA VAL A 733 16.24 16.70 -32.64
C VAL A 733 15.21 16.66 -33.77
N GLU A 734 13.93 16.69 -33.43
CA GLU A 734 12.83 16.68 -34.41
C GLU A 734 12.95 17.86 -35.40
N ASP A 735 13.12 19.07 -34.87
CA ASP A 735 13.26 20.32 -35.64
C ASP A 735 14.66 20.96 -35.48
N PRO A 736 15.61 20.67 -36.38
CA PRO A 736 16.99 21.14 -36.26
C PRO A 736 17.22 22.59 -36.71
N GLY A 737 16.28 23.21 -37.42
CA GLY A 737 16.38 24.61 -37.85
C GLY A 737 17.32 24.81 -39.04
N GLN A 738 18.17 25.85 -39.00
CA GLN A 738 18.93 26.30 -40.18
C GLN A 738 20.22 25.49 -40.43
N VAL A 739 20.43 25.07 -41.68
CA VAL A 739 21.66 24.39 -42.16
C VAL A 739 22.24 25.15 -43.35
N ASN A 740 23.56 25.42 -43.31
CA ASN A 740 24.28 26.17 -44.34
C ASN A 740 24.91 25.27 -45.41
N TYR A 741 24.83 25.65 -46.69
CA TYR A 741 25.41 24.89 -47.82
C TYR A 741 26.48 25.70 -48.56
N PRO A 742 27.77 25.57 -48.22
CA PRO A 742 28.83 26.45 -48.72
C PRO A 742 29.32 26.14 -50.14
N GLU A 743 29.15 24.90 -50.63
CA GLU A 743 29.69 24.44 -51.91
C GLU A 743 28.58 24.12 -52.91
N ALA A 744 28.84 24.39 -54.20
CA ALA A 744 27.92 24.04 -55.26
C ALA A 744 27.93 22.53 -55.50
N GLY A 745 26.74 21.93 -55.63
CA GLY A 745 26.55 20.50 -55.76
C GLY A 745 25.08 20.11 -55.65
N THR A 746 24.79 18.83 -55.87
CA THR A 746 23.47 18.26 -55.58
C THR A 746 23.64 17.32 -54.39
N TYR A 747 22.87 17.57 -53.35
CA TYR A 747 22.93 16.86 -52.08
C TYR A 747 21.56 16.26 -51.74
N THR A 748 21.57 15.17 -50.98
CA THR A 748 20.35 14.56 -50.46
C THR A 748 20.35 14.72 -48.95
N THR A 749 19.29 15.35 -48.42
CA THR A 749 19.02 15.39 -46.98
C THR A 749 18.11 14.22 -46.63
N SER A 750 18.33 13.58 -45.48
CA SER A 750 17.47 12.51 -44.98
C SER A 750 17.08 12.70 -43.52
N PHE A 751 15.84 12.33 -43.18
CA PHE A 751 15.28 12.33 -41.83
C PHE A 751 14.70 10.95 -41.49
N SER A 752 15.04 10.43 -40.32
CA SER A 752 14.45 9.20 -39.78
C SER A 752 14.26 9.28 -38.26
N ALA A 753 13.40 8.42 -37.71
CA ALA A 753 13.15 8.26 -36.29
C ALA A 753 13.09 6.78 -35.91
N THR A 754 13.40 6.48 -34.65
CA THR A 754 13.35 5.13 -34.05
C THR A 754 12.35 5.14 -32.90
N ASP A 755 11.48 4.13 -32.84
CA ASP A 755 10.47 3.98 -31.78
C ASP A 755 11.03 3.36 -30.49
N ASN A 756 10.20 3.33 -29.45
CA ASN A 756 10.50 2.75 -28.14
C ASN A 756 10.66 1.22 -28.14
N SER A 757 10.36 0.58 -29.27
CA SER A 757 10.47 -0.86 -29.52
C SER A 757 11.61 -1.19 -30.51
N GLY A 758 12.41 -0.19 -30.89
CA GLY A 758 13.64 -0.31 -31.68
C GLY A 758 13.48 -0.39 -33.19
N ALA A 759 12.27 -0.26 -33.78
CA ALA A 759 12.13 -0.16 -35.24
C ALA A 759 12.32 1.30 -35.70
N SER A 760 12.61 1.48 -36.99
CA SER A 760 12.91 2.79 -37.55
C SER A 760 12.19 2.99 -38.87
N CYS A 761 11.69 4.21 -39.08
CA CYS A 761 11.00 4.57 -40.31
C CYS A 761 11.96 4.52 -41.52
N GLU A 762 11.41 4.27 -42.70
CA GLU A 762 12.14 4.51 -43.95
C GLU A 762 12.50 6.01 -44.04
N PRO A 763 13.77 6.38 -44.29
CA PRO A 763 14.18 7.78 -44.26
C PRO A 763 13.42 8.63 -45.29
N ALA A 764 12.72 9.65 -44.81
CA ALA A 764 12.23 10.72 -45.69
C ALA A 764 13.43 11.47 -46.27
N SER A 765 13.37 11.84 -47.55
CA SER A 765 14.50 12.50 -48.20
C SER A 765 14.09 13.63 -49.15
N VAL A 766 14.96 14.63 -49.26
CA VAL A 766 14.78 15.78 -50.14
C VAL A 766 16.09 16.17 -50.83
N THR A 767 16.01 16.49 -52.12
CA THR A 767 17.16 16.92 -52.92
C THR A 767 17.39 18.42 -52.79
N ILE A 768 18.63 18.80 -52.46
CA ILE A 768 19.08 20.19 -52.42
C ILE A 768 20.07 20.41 -53.56
N THR A 769 19.74 21.32 -54.47
CA THR A 769 20.63 21.75 -55.55
C THR A 769 21.25 23.09 -55.20
N VAL A 770 22.56 23.09 -54.98
CA VAL A 770 23.34 24.28 -54.67
C VAL A 770 24.06 24.73 -55.92
N ILE A 771 23.66 25.87 -56.49
CA ILE A 771 24.29 26.44 -57.68
C ILE A 771 25.43 27.38 -57.27
N ALA A 772 26.50 27.39 -58.06
CA ALA A 772 27.61 28.31 -57.86
C ALA A 772 27.13 29.76 -58.00
N ARG A 773 27.60 30.65 -57.11
CA ARG A 773 27.36 32.09 -57.29
C ARG A 773 28.02 32.55 -58.60
N PRO A 774 27.35 33.36 -59.43
CA PRO A 774 27.99 33.98 -60.57
C PRO A 774 29.16 34.82 -60.09
N ALA A 775 30.33 34.68 -60.73
CA ALA A 775 31.53 35.43 -60.37
C ALA A 775 31.24 36.94 -60.41
N GLU A 776 31.41 37.63 -59.29
CA GLU A 776 31.36 39.09 -59.26
C GLU A 776 32.48 39.64 -60.13
N ILE A 777 32.11 40.25 -61.27
CA ILE A 777 33.05 40.98 -62.11
C ILE A 777 33.39 42.27 -61.37
N PHE A 778 34.52 42.29 -60.66
CA PHE A 778 35.12 43.53 -60.17
C PHE A 778 35.50 44.39 -61.38
N ALA A 779 34.72 45.45 -61.62
CA ALA A 779 35.05 46.50 -62.57
C ALA A 779 36.07 47.46 -61.93
N ASP A 780 37.35 47.11 -62.00
CA ASP A 780 38.44 48.06 -61.76
C ASP A 780 38.73 48.85 -63.05
N GLY A 781 38.34 50.13 -63.02
CA GLY A 781 39.10 51.27 -63.57
C GLY A 781 39.23 51.45 -65.09
N PHE A 782 38.67 52.55 -65.61
CA PHE A 782 39.30 53.31 -66.69
C PHE A 782 39.23 54.82 -66.41
N GLU A 783 40.40 55.43 -66.20
CA GLU A 783 40.67 56.86 -66.29
C GLU A 783 40.65 57.34 -67.75
N GLY A 784 40.34 58.63 -67.95
CA GLY A 784 40.96 59.45 -69.01
C GLY A 784 40.06 60.45 -69.71
N GLY A 785 40.09 61.73 -69.28
CA GLY A 785 39.50 62.87 -69.99
C GLY A 785 39.45 64.15 -69.18
#